data_AF-A0A5C7NYH6-F1
#
_entry.id   AF-A0A5C7NYH6-F1
#
_cell.length_a   1.000
_cell.length_b   1.000
_cell.length_c   1.000
_cell.angle_alpha   90.00
_cell.angle_beta   90.00
_cell.angle_gamma   90.00
#
_symmetry.space_group_name_H-M   'P 1'
#
loop_
_entity.id
_entity.type
_entity.pdbx_description
1 polymer ?
#
loop_
_entity_poly.entity_id
_entity_poly.type
_entity_poly.pdbx_seq_one_letter_code
_entity_poly.pdbx_strand_id
1 'polypeptide(L)'
;LVVPYHMINAETLESALFSGYAELTARLHPTAPAPGFYQSEGMLNDAQKLRTQMGDEAFFRTLNDAVGASTGGGGGWGRVTQTWAAARFESTLQLPPGSPERFKLVGALTRAFFSSVSHLSASQRELYTALDEGLSAMSHHAKDLGYDGIILFLDEFILWLASRAADAAWIAREGQKVAKLVESGNADRPIPIINFMARQRDLRELVGEHMPGAEQLSFADTLQWWEARFDKVNLEDRNLPEIAKKRLLRTRGPAEETQLKGAINKLLGSQPEVLQTLLTRDGDQQMLQDLYPFTPALVQTLIAVSSMLQRERTALKLMQQMLVDKADSLEIGDVIPVGDLFDVIADGDEPFTHGIKLFFEQAKQLWRRRLLPILETQHGVTWDDIEAGKADPKKAAALQNDARLLKTLVLAALVPEVEALKNLTPTKLAALNHGTIRTPVPGSEGITVLTKLKRWAGQAGEIKIADDSPNPVVSVEVAKVDTDAILANAMSFDTQGNRQAEVRQLITDGLGLPDAGSGLLPPEMEIVWRGSRRSAEILFGNIREQSFDTLKGREGTWRILIDFPFDHQPEHGPQDDVAKLNGFLNDGRVGRSVAWLPSFLSPNTQDQLGRLVVINFVLRGNNLDQYASQLSQADREQARVLLTNQRDQLRQFIRNCLYTAYGLNSVAQEALDPAQTVDEHFYSLDPSLVLRPPVAANFKDAFEKLAEQALDYEFPAHPHFDVEPRPIAVKRLADVMVLAAQKPAHRVELEASLRDDAKRIAPKLDLAEVGEAALQLRDDWSQHFARQIAQQSGRDPSVADLRRWLDQPEKRGLRDDLQDLVILTWLAKSNRSLYRFGQPFRGEIGNVPNECEVREQPLPTAADWDKATRLAGDILDPMMASLYRSAPGLVEFSRAAKKRVADTAAHLLNYLRVVEQLMTLVQADVVATGEPALRKTGAARLRDWFAAIESSSSEVELVNLVARLDLSTEEIAEAKAVLAGVQALARVEAKHYLVNSLRSIAAGSGEFAPRANQILESLAHAVLRYEYVDGLQAAVAHFERDAGTLMADVANRAAPPAPAPEPIPEPEPEPGMKAAQRIERTRLAKSDALQALSDARHLLEGLGAVSVDIQIVIREQE
;
A
#
# COMPACT_ATOMS: atom_id res chain seq x y z
N LEU A 1 -10.48 42.78 62.43
CA LEU A 1 -9.04 42.47 62.56
C LEU A 1 -8.72 41.18 61.81
N VAL A 2 -7.71 41.16 60.95
CA VAL A 2 -7.23 39.95 60.26
C VAL A 2 -5.95 39.47 60.94
N VAL A 3 -5.92 38.21 61.37
CA VAL A 3 -4.79 37.61 62.08
C VAL A 3 -4.27 36.42 61.28
N PRO A 4 -3.09 36.55 60.64
CA PRO A 4 -2.45 35.43 59.97
C PRO A 4 -1.70 34.55 60.98
N TYR A 5 -1.87 33.24 60.88
CA TYR A 5 -1.20 32.24 61.71
C TYR A 5 -0.41 31.26 60.85
N HIS A 6 0.81 30.95 61.31
CA HIS A 6 1.61 29.83 60.84
C HIS A 6 1.61 28.78 61.93
N MET A 7 0.95 27.64 61.70
CA MET A 7 0.71 26.65 62.75
C MET A 7 1.93 25.75 63.02
N ILE A 8 2.92 25.72 62.13
CA ILE A 8 4.12 24.89 62.29
C ILE A 8 4.88 25.27 63.57
N ASN A 9 5.35 24.27 64.32
CA ASN A 9 6.05 24.37 65.62
C ASN A 9 5.21 24.77 66.84
N ALA A 10 3.90 25.03 66.71
CA ALA A 10 3.06 25.25 67.89
C ALA A 10 2.89 23.96 68.73
N GLU A 11 2.77 24.08 70.05
CA GLU A 11 2.59 22.90 70.91
C GLU A 11 1.13 22.50 71.12
N THR A 12 0.22 23.48 71.16
CA THR A 12 -1.24 23.32 71.30
C THR A 12 -1.98 24.40 70.50
N LEU A 13 -3.27 24.16 70.22
CA LEU A 13 -4.11 25.11 69.49
C LEU A 13 -4.26 26.45 70.24
N GLU A 14 -4.42 26.40 71.56
CA GLU A 14 -4.50 27.61 72.40
C GLU A 14 -3.22 28.44 72.31
N SER A 15 -2.05 27.78 72.36
CA SER A 15 -0.77 28.47 72.27
C SER A 15 -0.62 29.21 70.96
N ALA A 16 -1.01 28.61 69.83
CA ALA A 16 -0.90 29.22 68.50
C ALA A 16 -1.84 30.43 68.36
N LEU A 17 -3.11 30.25 68.71
CA LEU A 17 -4.15 31.27 68.49
C LEU A 17 -3.97 32.49 69.39
N PHE A 18 -3.73 32.25 70.68
CA PHE A 18 -3.67 33.33 71.66
C PHE A 18 -2.33 34.08 71.61
N SER A 19 -1.21 33.39 71.40
CA SER A 19 0.08 34.07 71.20
C SER A 19 0.08 34.93 69.93
N GLY A 20 -0.36 34.38 68.78
CA GLY A 20 -0.39 35.12 67.52
C GLY A 20 -1.33 36.33 67.57
N TYR A 21 -2.46 36.21 68.28
CA TYR A 21 -3.34 37.35 68.52
C TYR A 21 -2.72 38.41 69.44
N ALA A 22 -2.10 38.00 70.56
CA ALA A 22 -1.40 38.91 71.47
C ALA A 22 -0.27 39.66 70.77
N GLU A 23 0.56 38.97 70.00
CA GLU A 23 1.68 39.57 69.28
C GLU A 23 1.20 40.59 68.24
N LEU A 24 0.18 40.24 67.45
CA LEU A 24 -0.34 41.14 66.43
C LEU A 24 -1.02 42.37 67.05
N THR A 25 -1.81 42.17 68.10
CA THR A 25 -2.49 43.29 68.79
C THR A 25 -1.48 44.18 69.52
N ALA A 26 -0.42 43.63 70.12
CA ALA A 26 0.65 44.42 70.71
C ALA A 26 1.41 45.26 69.67
N ARG A 27 1.59 44.75 68.44
CA ARG A 27 2.19 45.51 67.33
C ARG A 27 1.28 46.62 66.80
N LEU A 28 -0.01 46.33 66.63
CA LEU A 28 -0.98 47.28 66.05
C LEU A 28 -1.49 48.31 67.07
N HIS A 29 -1.58 47.92 68.34
CA HIS A 29 -2.12 48.73 69.44
C HIS A 29 -1.20 48.67 70.67
N PRO A 30 -0.02 49.32 70.66
CA PRO A 30 0.99 49.15 71.71
C PRO A 30 0.58 49.62 73.11
N THR A 31 -0.42 50.51 73.20
CA THR A 31 -0.92 51.08 74.47
C THR A 31 -2.16 50.34 75.00
N ALA A 32 -2.65 49.33 74.29
CA ALA A 32 -3.82 48.57 74.69
C ALA A 32 -3.54 47.63 75.89
N PRO A 33 -4.57 47.23 76.64
CA PRO A 33 -4.46 46.13 77.59
C PRO A 33 -3.96 44.85 76.95
N ALA A 34 -3.23 44.02 77.71
CA ALA A 34 -2.99 42.66 77.30
C ALA A 34 -4.33 41.88 77.28
N PRO A 35 -4.54 40.98 76.30
CA PRO A 35 -5.75 40.15 76.27
C PRO A 35 -5.83 39.21 77.48
N GLY A 36 -7.03 39.01 78.03
CA GLY A 36 -7.25 38.31 79.29
C GLY A 36 -7.20 36.77 79.28
N PHE A 37 -6.51 36.12 78.34
CA PHE A 37 -6.60 34.65 78.16
C PHE A 37 -5.52 33.82 78.89
N TYR A 38 -4.71 34.43 79.77
CA TYR A 38 -3.69 33.73 80.57
C TYR A 38 -4.27 33.08 81.83
N GLN A 39 -3.70 31.95 82.30
CA GLN A 39 -4.15 31.23 83.49
C GLN A 39 -4.22 32.17 84.71
N SER A 40 -5.44 32.40 85.19
CA SER A 40 -5.72 33.40 86.22
C SER A 40 -5.40 32.92 87.65
N GLU A 41 -5.40 31.62 87.95
CA GLU A 41 -5.31 31.14 89.34
C GLU A 41 -3.92 31.32 89.97
N GLY A 42 -2.84 30.91 89.28
CA GLY A 42 -1.47 31.05 89.77
C GLY A 42 -1.04 32.52 89.94
N MET A 43 -1.36 33.35 88.93
CA MET A 43 -1.07 34.79 88.97
C MET A 43 -1.84 35.52 90.08
N LEU A 44 -3.09 35.14 90.35
CA LEU A 44 -3.89 35.74 91.43
C LEU A 44 -3.36 35.33 92.82
N ASN A 45 -2.91 34.08 92.99
CA ASN A 45 -2.27 33.62 94.22
C ASN A 45 -0.91 34.32 94.46
N ASP A 46 -0.10 34.50 93.42
CA ASP A 46 1.17 35.22 93.53
C ASP A 46 0.96 36.73 93.74
N ALA A 47 -0.10 37.30 93.16
CA ALA A 47 -0.53 38.67 93.45
C ALA A 47 -0.95 38.85 94.92
N GLN A 48 -1.64 37.87 95.54
CA GLN A 48 -1.93 37.89 96.98
C GLN A 48 -0.65 37.81 97.83
N LYS A 49 0.32 36.97 97.44
CA LYS A 49 1.63 36.91 98.12
C LYS A 49 2.40 38.23 97.99
N LEU A 50 2.45 38.82 96.80
CA LEU A 50 3.07 40.12 96.53
C LEU A 50 2.40 41.24 97.33
N ARG A 51 1.06 41.26 97.39
CA ARG A 51 0.32 42.20 98.23
C ARG A 51 0.69 42.07 99.71
N THR A 52 0.84 40.83 100.20
CA THR A 52 1.24 40.55 101.57
C THR A 52 2.70 40.99 101.85
N GLN A 53 3.60 40.86 100.87
CA GLN A 53 5.02 41.22 101.01
C GLN A 53 5.28 42.72 100.85
N MET A 54 4.55 43.42 99.97
CA MET A 54 4.76 44.83 99.65
C MET A 54 3.90 45.78 100.49
N GLY A 55 2.82 45.27 101.11
CA GLY A 55 1.81 46.06 101.80
C GLY A 55 0.78 46.68 100.84
N ASP A 56 -0.47 46.82 101.31
CA ASP A 56 -1.63 47.21 100.49
C ASP A 56 -1.42 48.54 99.74
N GLU A 57 -0.86 49.56 100.39
CA GLU A 57 -0.73 50.89 99.80
C GLU A 57 0.24 50.91 98.61
N ALA A 58 1.41 50.27 98.75
CA ALA A 58 2.40 50.19 97.69
C ALA A 58 1.94 49.30 96.54
N PHE A 59 1.27 48.18 96.86
CA PHE A 59 0.72 47.25 95.89
C PHE A 59 -0.34 47.92 95.00
N PHE A 60 -1.37 48.54 95.58
CA PHE A 60 -2.44 49.17 94.79
C PHE A 60 -1.99 50.44 94.07
N ARG A 61 -0.99 51.17 94.58
CA ARG A 61 -0.39 52.30 93.84
C ARG A 61 0.24 51.82 92.54
N THR A 62 1.12 50.81 92.63
CA THR A 62 1.79 50.20 91.47
C THR A 62 0.79 49.60 90.48
N LEU A 63 -0.25 48.94 90.99
CA LEU A 63 -1.30 48.34 90.15
C LEU A 63 -2.11 49.38 89.38
N ASN A 64 -2.43 50.52 89.99
CA ASN A 64 -3.20 51.58 89.36
C ASN A 64 -2.37 52.43 88.39
N ASP A 65 -1.09 52.67 88.71
CA ASP A 65 -0.15 53.38 87.83
C ASP A 65 0.02 52.63 86.50
N ALA A 66 0.11 51.31 86.52
CA ALA A 66 0.26 50.46 85.34
C ALA A 66 -0.99 50.41 84.43
N VAL A 67 -2.18 50.70 84.96
CA VAL A 67 -3.45 50.71 84.20
C VAL A 67 -3.72 52.11 83.60
N GLY A 68 -2.85 53.08 83.83
CA GLY A 68 -2.99 54.44 83.33
C GLY A 68 -4.06 55.23 84.09
N ALA A 69 -4.33 54.91 85.36
CA ALA A 69 -5.12 55.78 86.23
C ALA A 69 -4.25 56.93 86.73
N SER A 70 -3.81 57.80 85.82
CA SER A 70 -3.11 59.03 86.20
C SER A 70 -4.05 59.92 87.02
N THR A 71 -3.64 60.25 88.23
CA THR A 71 -4.17 61.36 89.03
C THR A 71 -3.76 62.67 88.36
N GLY A 72 -4.51 63.07 87.32
CA GLY A 72 -4.35 64.34 86.63
C GLY A 72 -5.72 64.96 86.35
N GLY A 73 -6.05 66.03 87.08
CA GLY A 73 -7.37 66.68 87.03
C GLY A 73 -7.67 67.36 85.69
N GLY A 74 -8.91 67.18 85.22
CA GLY A 74 -9.49 67.91 84.08
C GLY A 74 -10.84 67.31 83.69
N GLY A 75 -11.94 68.01 83.97
CA GLY A 75 -13.31 67.50 83.90
C GLY A 75 -13.82 67.16 82.50
N GLY A 76 -14.54 66.04 82.42
CA GLY A 76 -15.36 65.62 81.27
C GLY A 76 -16.13 64.35 81.66
N TRP A 77 -17.43 64.48 81.88
CA TRP A 77 -18.30 63.45 82.45
C TRP A 77 -18.41 62.21 81.56
N GLY A 78 -18.27 61.01 82.15
CA GLY A 78 -18.89 59.79 81.60
C GLY A 78 -18.01 58.58 81.34
N ARG A 79 -17.03 58.24 82.18
CA ARG A 79 -16.58 56.85 82.43
C ARG A 79 -15.70 56.83 83.68
N VAL A 80 -16.26 56.41 84.82
CA VAL A 80 -15.45 56.15 86.02
C VAL A 80 -14.56 54.96 85.71
N THR A 81 -13.30 55.19 85.34
CA THR A 81 -12.25 54.18 85.41
C THR A 81 -12.00 53.91 86.89
N GLN A 82 -12.76 52.96 87.42
CA GLN A 82 -12.67 52.56 88.82
C GLN A 82 -11.24 52.06 89.12
N THR A 83 -10.57 52.70 90.07
CA THR A 83 -9.25 52.31 90.58
C THR A 83 -9.34 51.01 91.37
N TRP A 84 -8.30 50.18 91.31
CA TRP A 84 -8.16 48.98 92.13
C TRP A 84 -7.89 49.35 93.59
N ALA A 85 -8.76 48.88 94.48
CA ALA A 85 -8.64 49.02 95.93
C ALA A 85 -8.86 47.66 96.59
N ALA A 86 -8.42 47.50 97.85
CA ALA A 86 -8.49 46.24 98.61
C ALA A 86 -9.85 45.52 98.50
N ALA A 87 -10.96 46.22 98.74
CA ALA A 87 -12.30 45.63 98.67
C ALA A 87 -12.67 45.12 97.28
N ARG A 88 -12.35 45.87 96.22
CA ARG A 88 -12.63 45.46 94.84
C ARG A 88 -11.76 44.27 94.46
N PHE A 89 -10.47 44.34 94.76
CA PHE A 89 -9.53 43.24 94.52
C PHE A 89 -9.99 41.94 95.17
N GLU A 90 -10.38 41.97 96.46
CA GLU A 90 -10.93 40.80 97.16
C GLU A 90 -12.25 40.32 96.54
N SER A 91 -13.17 41.22 96.19
CA SER A 91 -14.43 40.83 95.56
C SER A 91 -14.22 40.19 94.19
N THR A 92 -13.24 40.67 93.42
CA THR A 92 -12.90 40.15 92.10
C THR A 92 -12.18 38.80 92.17
N LEU A 93 -11.44 38.52 93.26
CA LEU A 93 -10.85 37.20 93.52
C LEU A 93 -11.91 36.12 93.75
N GLN A 94 -13.07 36.49 94.31
CA GLN A 94 -14.18 35.57 94.56
C GLN A 94 -15.07 35.33 93.33
N LEU A 95 -14.83 36.06 92.23
CA LEU A 95 -15.60 35.86 90.99
C LEU A 95 -15.17 34.58 90.27
N PRO A 96 -16.11 33.86 89.62
CA PRO A 96 -15.79 32.67 88.87
C PRO A 96 -14.75 32.95 87.75
N PRO A 97 -13.94 31.93 87.40
CA PRO A 97 -13.08 32.00 86.22
C PRO A 97 -13.91 32.41 85.00
N GLY A 98 -13.36 33.28 84.14
CA GLY A 98 -14.06 33.77 82.94
C GLY A 98 -14.88 35.06 83.11
N SER A 99 -15.00 35.61 84.32
CA SER A 99 -15.74 36.86 84.51
C SER A 99 -14.99 38.10 83.94
N PRO A 100 -15.69 39.05 83.29
CA PRO A 100 -15.06 40.23 82.66
C PRO A 100 -14.24 41.09 83.63
N GLU A 101 -14.64 41.18 84.90
CA GLU A 101 -13.87 41.90 85.94
C GLU A 101 -12.59 41.17 86.33
N ARG A 102 -12.60 39.84 86.38
CA ARG A 102 -11.42 39.04 86.69
C ARG A 102 -10.37 39.15 85.58
N PHE A 103 -10.78 39.23 84.31
CA PHE A 103 -9.87 39.51 83.18
C PHE A 103 -9.22 40.90 83.26
N LYS A 104 -9.98 41.93 83.66
CA LYS A 104 -9.43 43.28 83.87
C LYS A 104 -8.40 43.30 84.99
N LEU A 105 -8.63 42.52 86.06
CA LEU A 105 -7.67 42.38 87.16
C LEU A 105 -6.38 41.70 86.71
N VAL A 106 -6.49 40.57 85.99
CA VAL A 106 -5.32 39.84 85.47
C VAL A 106 -4.53 40.73 84.52
N GLY A 107 -5.17 41.41 83.55
CA GLY A 107 -4.48 42.32 82.63
C GLY A 107 -3.84 43.54 83.31
N ALA A 108 -4.35 43.97 84.47
CA ALA A 108 -3.71 44.98 85.31
C ALA A 108 -2.47 44.43 86.04
N LEU A 109 -2.59 43.24 86.64
CA LEU A 109 -1.51 42.55 87.34
C LEU A 109 -0.35 42.20 86.40
N THR A 110 -0.64 41.72 85.19
CA THR A 110 0.39 41.40 84.19
C THR A 110 1.22 42.63 83.83
N ARG A 111 0.59 43.79 83.66
CA ARG A 111 1.29 45.06 83.36
C ARG A 111 2.05 45.62 84.56
N ALA A 112 1.51 45.51 85.77
CA ALA A 112 2.10 46.10 86.97
C ALA A 112 3.28 45.30 87.54
N PHE A 113 3.18 43.97 87.57
CA PHE A 113 4.10 43.12 88.33
C PHE A 113 4.73 41.98 87.53
N PHE A 114 4.13 41.58 86.40
CA PHE A 114 4.57 40.41 85.65
C PHE A 114 4.91 40.72 84.18
N SER A 115 5.52 41.89 83.93
CA SER A 115 5.88 42.36 82.58
C SER A 115 6.92 41.48 81.86
N SER A 116 7.64 40.62 82.58
CA SER A 116 8.55 39.62 82.00
C SER A 116 7.82 38.36 81.48
N VAL A 117 6.58 38.12 81.89
CA VAL A 117 5.78 36.96 81.45
C VAL A 117 5.21 37.16 80.05
N SER A 118 5.04 38.40 79.58
CA SER A 118 4.63 38.70 78.20
C SER A 118 5.70 38.40 77.15
N HIS A 119 6.93 38.06 77.56
CA HIS A 119 8.06 37.76 76.67
C HIS A 119 8.56 36.30 76.74
N LEU A 120 7.90 35.43 77.52
CA LEU A 120 8.30 34.02 77.64
C LEU A 120 7.60 33.14 76.59
N SER A 121 8.44 32.37 75.90
CA SER A 121 8.18 31.54 74.72
C SER A 121 7.11 30.45 74.89
N ALA A 122 6.54 30.04 73.76
CA ALA A 122 5.48 29.06 73.51
C ALA A 122 5.65 27.62 74.08
N SER A 123 6.53 27.38 75.04
CA SER A 123 6.93 26.05 75.52
C SER A 123 6.36 25.64 76.89
N GLN A 124 5.37 26.36 77.42
CA GLN A 124 4.71 25.99 78.67
C GLN A 124 3.19 25.82 78.50
N ARG A 125 2.75 24.55 78.52
CA ARG A 125 1.35 24.09 78.45
C ARG A 125 0.39 24.68 79.49
N GLU A 126 0.91 25.35 80.53
CA GLU A 126 0.14 25.75 81.70
C GLU A 126 -0.15 27.27 81.77
N LEU A 127 0.06 28.05 80.69
CA LEU A 127 -0.16 29.49 80.73
C LEU A 127 -1.48 30.00 80.16
N TYR A 128 -2.25 29.20 79.41
CA TYR A 128 -3.49 29.66 78.75
C TYR A 128 -4.76 29.09 79.40
N THR A 129 -5.83 29.89 79.38
CA THR A 129 -7.20 29.46 79.72
C THR A 129 -7.73 28.45 78.69
N ALA A 130 -8.83 27.77 79.03
CA ALA A 130 -9.47 26.85 78.08
C ALA A 130 -9.90 27.59 76.80
N LEU A 131 -9.83 26.91 75.66
CA LEU A 131 -10.05 27.52 74.34
C LEU A 131 -11.36 28.33 74.24
N ASP A 132 -12.48 27.85 74.79
CA ASP A 132 -13.76 28.56 74.76
C ASP A 132 -13.73 29.90 75.51
N GLU A 133 -13.10 29.92 76.69
CA GLU A 133 -12.97 31.13 77.51
C GLU A 133 -11.98 32.11 76.87
N GLY A 134 -10.87 31.62 76.35
CA GLY A 134 -9.88 32.46 75.68
C GLY A 134 -10.40 33.07 74.37
N LEU A 135 -11.23 32.35 73.60
CA LEU A 135 -11.89 32.90 72.40
C LEU A 135 -12.94 33.97 72.75
N SER A 136 -13.68 33.80 73.84
CA SER A 136 -14.59 34.83 74.37
C SER A 136 -13.83 36.08 74.84
N ALA A 137 -12.72 35.90 75.56
CA ALA A 137 -11.84 37.00 75.97
C ALA A 137 -11.23 37.73 74.77
N MET A 138 -10.82 36.99 73.73
CA MET A 138 -10.30 37.55 72.48
C MET A 138 -11.37 38.40 71.76
N SER A 139 -12.61 37.93 71.71
CA SER A 139 -13.76 38.66 71.13
C SER A 139 -14.04 39.96 71.90
N HIS A 140 -14.11 39.92 73.23
CA HIS A 140 -14.26 41.11 74.08
C HIS A 140 -13.13 42.12 73.88
N HIS A 141 -11.88 41.63 73.87
CA HIS A 141 -10.72 42.48 73.68
C HIS A 141 -10.73 43.20 72.32
N ALA A 142 -11.05 42.50 71.24
CA ALA A 142 -11.13 43.10 69.91
C ALA A 142 -12.26 44.12 69.80
N LYS A 143 -13.39 43.91 70.49
CA LYS A 143 -14.49 44.87 70.57
C LYS A 143 -14.07 46.14 71.32
N ASP A 144 -13.35 46.00 72.43
CA ASP A 144 -12.82 47.13 73.19
C ASP A 144 -11.79 47.95 72.36
N LEU A 145 -11.10 47.30 71.42
CA LEU A 145 -10.23 47.93 70.42
C LEU A 145 -10.98 48.56 69.23
N GLY A 146 -12.31 48.42 69.16
CA GLY A 146 -13.14 49.00 68.10
C GLY A 146 -13.26 48.18 66.82
N TYR A 147 -12.94 46.89 66.84
CA TYR A 147 -13.17 46.00 65.68
C TYR A 147 -14.57 45.37 65.72
N ASP A 148 -15.21 45.24 64.55
CA ASP A 148 -16.51 44.59 64.38
C ASP A 148 -16.43 43.06 64.17
N GLY A 149 -15.24 42.51 64.00
CA GLY A 149 -15.02 41.08 63.82
C GLY A 149 -13.55 40.69 63.75
N ILE A 150 -13.27 39.41 63.95
CA ILE A 150 -11.92 38.83 63.89
C ILE A 150 -11.88 37.77 62.79
N ILE A 151 -10.91 37.84 61.89
CA ILE A 151 -10.68 36.84 60.84
C ILE A 151 -9.37 36.13 61.16
N LEU A 152 -9.42 34.82 61.41
CA LEU A 152 -8.25 33.97 61.65
C LEU A 152 -7.90 33.23 60.36
N PHE A 153 -6.70 33.45 59.82
CA PHE A 153 -6.16 32.65 58.71
C PHE A 153 -5.19 31.61 59.27
N LEU A 154 -5.64 30.37 59.35
CA LEU A 154 -4.88 29.23 59.88
C LEU A 154 -4.20 28.51 58.71
N ASP A 155 -2.98 28.93 58.39
CA ASP A 155 -2.17 28.25 57.38
C ASP A 155 -1.41 27.07 57.98
N GLU A 156 -1.16 26.05 57.15
CA GLU A 156 -0.43 24.82 57.51
C GLU A 156 -1.02 24.04 58.69
N PHE A 157 -2.26 24.31 59.08
CA PHE A 157 -2.95 23.65 60.19
C PHE A 157 -2.96 22.11 60.07
N ILE A 158 -3.23 21.64 58.86
CA ILE A 158 -3.26 20.22 58.53
C ILE A 158 -1.87 19.58 58.62
N LEU A 159 -0.84 20.29 58.18
CA LEU A 159 0.56 19.85 58.27
C LEU A 159 1.04 19.84 59.72
N TRP A 160 0.60 20.81 60.54
CA TRP A 160 0.87 20.86 61.97
C TRP A 160 0.31 19.63 62.70
N LEU A 161 -0.94 19.26 62.44
CA LEU A 161 -1.51 18.01 62.99
C LEU A 161 -0.74 16.77 62.52
N ALA A 162 -0.35 16.72 61.24
CA ALA A 162 0.42 15.61 60.68
C ALA A 162 1.85 15.51 61.24
N SER A 163 2.48 16.63 61.63
CA SER A 163 3.84 16.64 62.18
C SER A 163 4.00 15.82 63.46
N ARG A 164 2.89 15.57 64.18
CA ARG A 164 2.82 14.72 65.38
C ARG A 164 1.91 13.52 65.19
N ALA A 165 1.77 13.04 63.95
CA ALA A 165 0.90 11.91 63.59
C ALA A 165 1.08 10.67 64.48
N ALA A 166 2.31 10.41 64.95
CA ALA A 166 2.64 9.27 65.80
C ALA A 166 2.06 9.31 67.23
N ASP A 167 1.52 10.45 67.71
CA ASP A 167 0.87 10.59 69.02
C ASP A 167 -0.66 10.71 68.86
N ALA A 168 -1.32 9.58 68.69
CA ALA A 168 -2.77 9.50 68.51
C ALA A 168 -3.57 10.14 69.66
N ALA A 169 -3.04 10.09 70.89
CA ALA A 169 -3.68 10.70 72.05
C ALA A 169 -3.61 12.24 72.00
N TRP A 170 -2.52 12.82 71.50
CA TRP A 170 -2.41 14.27 71.27
C TRP A 170 -3.36 14.73 70.17
N ILE A 171 -3.43 13.99 69.06
CA ILE A 171 -4.32 14.33 67.94
C ILE A 171 -5.79 14.27 68.35
N ALA A 172 -6.21 13.24 69.10
CA ALA A 172 -7.59 13.16 69.58
C ALA A 172 -7.95 14.35 70.49
N ARG A 173 -7.02 14.79 71.35
CA ARG A 173 -7.20 15.95 72.24
C ARG A 173 -7.24 17.27 71.48
N GLU A 174 -6.29 17.53 70.58
CA GLU A 174 -6.22 18.79 69.83
C GLU A 174 -7.26 18.86 68.71
N GLY A 175 -7.57 17.74 68.06
CA GLY A 175 -8.59 17.61 67.02
C GLY A 175 -10.01 17.92 67.52
N GLN A 176 -10.37 17.46 68.73
CA GLN A 176 -11.67 17.80 69.34
C GLN A 176 -11.81 19.30 69.64
N LYS A 177 -10.70 20.02 69.90
CA LYS A 177 -10.73 21.47 70.16
C LYS A 177 -11.04 22.28 68.91
N VAL A 178 -10.74 21.78 67.72
CA VAL A 178 -11.00 22.46 66.44
C VAL A 178 -12.50 22.72 66.26
N ALA A 179 -13.34 21.78 66.67
CA ALA A 179 -14.79 21.96 66.63
C ALA A 179 -15.25 23.18 67.46
N LYS A 180 -14.53 23.56 68.52
CA LYS A 180 -14.85 24.72 69.37
C LYS A 180 -14.60 26.08 68.68
N LEU A 181 -13.89 26.09 67.56
CA LEU A 181 -13.75 27.26 66.70
C LEU A 181 -15.05 27.59 65.97
N VAL A 182 -15.89 26.57 65.72
CA VAL A 182 -17.20 26.68 65.07
C VAL A 182 -18.32 26.66 66.11
N GLU A 183 -18.32 25.65 66.99
CA GLU A 183 -19.34 25.38 68.00
C GLU A 183 -18.76 25.62 69.41
N SER A 184 -18.88 26.85 69.92
CA SER A 184 -18.40 27.16 71.27
C SER A 184 -19.41 26.81 72.33
N GLY A 185 -18.92 26.27 73.46
CA GLY A 185 -19.72 26.12 74.67
C GLY A 185 -20.04 27.45 75.37
N ASN A 186 -19.34 28.54 75.02
CA ASN A 186 -19.55 29.88 75.56
C ASN A 186 -20.10 30.83 74.49
N ALA A 187 -21.38 31.18 74.62
CA ALA A 187 -22.09 32.07 73.70
C ALA A 187 -21.73 33.56 73.87
N ASP A 188 -21.00 33.92 74.93
CA ASP A 188 -20.64 35.31 75.23
C ASP A 188 -19.46 35.79 74.36
N ARG A 189 -19.73 36.00 73.07
CA ARG A 189 -18.78 36.51 72.07
C ARG A 189 -19.37 37.75 71.41
N PRO A 190 -19.04 38.96 71.90
CA PRO A 190 -19.73 40.17 71.50
C PRO A 190 -19.39 40.65 70.07
N ILE A 191 -18.35 40.10 69.44
CA ILE A 191 -18.09 40.21 67.99
C ILE A 191 -17.76 38.82 67.38
N PRO A 192 -18.10 38.58 66.11
CA PRO A 192 -17.87 37.29 65.46
C PRO A 192 -16.38 37.00 65.20
N ILE A 193 -16.05 35.71 65.22
CA ILE A 193 -14.76 35.16 64.83
C ILE A 193 -14.98 34.30 63.59
N ILE A 194 -14.29 34.61 62.50
CA ILE A 194 -14.38 33.94 61.19
C ILE A 194 -13.07 33.21 60.97
N ASN A 195 -13.12 31.89 60.72
CA ASN A 195 -11.93 31.05 60.60
C ASN A 195 -11.77 30.55 59.17
N PHE A 196 -10.64 30.86 58.53
CA PHE A 196 -10.23 30.26 57.27
C PHE A 196 -9.09 29.27 57.53
N MET A 197 -9.30 28.01 57.15
CA MET A 197 -8.33 26.94 57.33
C MET A 197 -7.88 26.42 55.98
N ALA A 198 -6.57 26.45 55.72
CA ALA A 198 -6.01 25.95 54.47
C ALA A 198 -5.98 24.41 54.47
N ARG A 199 -6.71 23.77 53.52
CA ARG A 199 -6.69 22.31 53.29
C ARG A 199 -5.85 22.01 52.05
N GLN A 200 -4.57 21.71 52.26
CA GLN A 200 -3.62 21.45 51.15
C GLN A 200 -3.64 20.00 50.63
N ARG A 201 -4.16 19.02 51.40
CA ARG A 201 -4.33 17.60 51.03
C ARG A 201 -5.40 16.93 51.90
N ASP A 202 -5.93 15.79 51.46
CA ASP A 202 -6.71 14.91 52.34
C ASP A 202 -5.76 14.14 53.26
N LEU A 203 -5.92 14.29 54.57
CA LEU A 203 -5.04 13.66 55.56
C LEU A 203 -5.07 12.13 55.52
N ARG A 204 -6.13 11.54 54.94
CA ARG A 204 -6.26 10.09 54.75
C ARG A 204 -5.12 9.52 53.90
N GLU A 205 -4.61 10.29 52.95
CA GLU A 205 -3.53 9.88 52.03
C GLU A 205 -2.14 10.00 52.66
N LEU A 206 -1.94 10.95 53.60
CA LEU A 206 -0.64 11.23 54.22
C LEU A 206 -0.28 10.27 55.36
N VAL A 207 -1.28 9.71 56.05
CA VAL A 207 -1.07 8.89 57.26
C VAL A 207 -1.10 7.38 56.97
N GLY A 208 -1.58 6.97 55.79
CA GLY A 208 -1.81 5.57 55.43
C GLY A 208 -0.56 4.70 55.29
N GLU A 209 0.65 5.27 55.22
CA GLU A 209 1.88 4.48 55.10
C GLU A 209 2.52 4.08 56.45
N HIS A 210 2.13 4.70 57.58
CA HIS A 210 2.92 4.61 58.83
C HIS A 210 2.13 4.25 60.11
N MET A 211 0.85 3.84 60.03
CA MET A 211 0.03 3.58 61.23
C MET A 211 -0.82 2.29 61.15
N PRO A 212 -1.03 1.53 62.25
CA PRO A 212 -1.91 0.35 62.27
C PRO A 212 -3.40 0.67 62.03
N GLY A 213 -4.14 -0.24 61.40
CA GLY A 213 -5.50 0.01 60.88
C GLY A 213 -6.58 0.44 61.89
N ALA A 214 -6.45 0.14 63.19
CA ALA A 214 -7.42 0.57 64.21
C ALA A 214 -7.24 2.05 64.63
N GLU A 215 -5.99 2.54 64.66
CA GLU A 215 -5.66 3.95 64.94
C GLU A 215 -5.92 4.84 63.71
N GLN A 216 -5.75 4.29 62.51
CA GLN A 216 -6.10 4.94 61.26
C GLN A 216 -7.61 5.22 61.15
N LEU A 217 -8.45 4.28 61.63
CA LEU A 217 -9.91 4.43 61.61
C LEU A 217 -10.39 5.51 62.58
N SER A 218 -9.89 5.51 63.82
CA SER A 218 -10.26 6.50 64.84
C SER A 218 -9.78 7.93 64.48
N PHE A 219 -8.64 8.02 63.81
CA PHE A 219 -8.13 9.27 63.23
C PHE A 219 -9.04 9.76 62.09
N ALA A 220 -9.41 8.88 61.15
CA ALA A 220 -10.29 9.21 60.04
C ALA A 220 -11.70 9.63 60.51
N ASP A 221 -12.24 8.99 61.56
CA ASP A 221 -13.52 9.34 62.17
C ASP A 221 -13.47 10.71 62.86
N THR A 222 -12.39 11.00 63.59
CA THR A 222 -12.19 12.32 64.22
C THR A 222 -12.09 13.42 63.17
N LEU A 223 -11.37 13.16 62.06
CA LEU A 223 -11.25 14.09 60.93
C LEU A 223 -12.58 14.35 60.24
N GLN A 224 -13.32 13.29 59.93
CA GLN A 224 -14.63 13.39 59.27
C GLN A 224 -15.65 14.14 60.14
N TRP A 225 -15.58 13.95 61.46
CA TRP A 225 -16.47 14.61 62.41
C TRP A 225 -16.29 16.13 62.42
N TRP A 226 -15.06 16.66 62.40
CA TRP A 226 -14.88 18.12 62.34
C TRP A 226 -14.98 18.68 60.92
N GLU A 227 -14.61 17.94 59.87
CA GLU A 227 -14.80 18.40 58.48
C GLU A 227 -16.27 18.72 58.17
N ALA A 228 -17.21 17.96 58.74
CA ALA A 228 -18.64 18.21 58.59
C ALA A 228 -19.12 19.53 59.22
N ARG A 229 -18.29 20.21 60.03
CA ARG A 229 -18.61 21.47 60.72
C ARG A 229 -18.09 22.71 59.99
N PHE A 230 -17.24 22.57 58.98
CA PHE A 230 -16.70 23.70 58.20
C PHE A 230 -17.31 23.73 56.80
N ASP A 231 -17.68 24.93 56.35
CA ASP A 231 -18.04 25.13 54.95
C ASP A 231 -16.78 25.10 54.07
N LYS A 232 -16.87 24.40 52.93
CA LYS A 232 -15.75 24.24 52.00
C LYS A 232 -15.77 25.34 50.93
N VAL A 233 -14.70 26.13 50.86
CA VAL A 233 -14.44 27.07 49.75
C VAL A 233 -13.38 26.46 48.83
N ASN A 234 -13.75 26.12 47.60
CA ASN A 234 -12.80 25.62 46.59
C ASN A 234 -12.11 26.81 45.89
N LEU A 235 -10.79 26.90 46.04
CA LEU A 235 -9.96 27.82 45.25
C LEU A 235 -9.56 27.12 43.95
N GLU A 236 -10.29 27.39 42.88
CA GLU A 236 -10.02 26.80 41.56
C GLU A 236 -9.02 27.61 40.74
N ASP A 237 -8.25 26.94 39.89
CA ASP A 237 -7.21 27.53 39.01
C ASP A 237 -7.77 28.48 37.94
N ARG A 238 -9.10 28.55 37.77
CA ARG A 238 -9.79 29.45 36.83
C ARG A 238 -9.45 30.95 37.00
N ASN A 239 -8.92 31.35 38.15
CA ASN A 239 -8.58 32.74 38.46
C ASN A 239 -7.19 33.16 37.97
N LEU A 240 -6.39 32.26 37.39
CA LEU A 240 -5.03 32.57 36.96
C LEU A 240 -4.94 33.75 35.98
N PRO A 241 -5.83 33.93 34.98
CA PRO A 241 -5.77 35.08 34.07
C PRO A 241 -5.91 36.43 34.77
N GLU A 242 -6.88 36.55 35.68
CA GLU A 242 -7.10 37.75 36.49
C GLU A 242 -5.92 38.04 37.42
N ILE A 243 -5.28 36.98 37.96
CA ILE A 243 -4.09 37.11 38.81
C ILE A 243 -2.90 37.58 37.97
N ALA A 244 -2.68 36.98 36.79
CA ALA A 244 -1.60 37.33 35.87
C ALA A 244 -1.71 38.80 35.41
N LYS A 245 -2.90 39.22 34.96
CA LYS A 245 -3.21 40.61 34.58
C LYS A 245 -2.85 41.63 35.65
N LYS A 246 -3.11 41.31 36.94
CA LYS A 246 -2.88 42.25 38.05
C LYS A 246 -1.45 42.21 38.59
N ARG A 247 -0.75 41.08 38.47
CA ARG A 247 0.54 40.82 39.14
C ARG A 247 1.75 40.83 38.23
N LEU A 248 1.63 40.47 36.95
CA LEU A 248 2.81 40.32 36.06
C LEU A 248 3.17 41.60 35.32
N LEU A 249 2.23 42.17 34.57
CA LEU A 249 2.48 43.36 33.74
C LEU A 249 1.48 44.46 34.05
N ARG A 250 1.98 45.69 34.15
CA ARG A 250 1.17 46.91 34.26
C ARG A 250 1.68 47.95 33.30
N THR A 251 0.77 48.61 32.60
CA THR A 251 1.10 49.74 31.73
C THR A 251 1.57 50.92 32.59
N ARG A 252 2.51 51.71 32.06
CA ARG A 252 3.04 52.90 32.75
C ARG A 252 2.05 54.07 32.75
N GLY A 253 1.10 54.07 31.81
CA GLY A 253 0.05 55.09 31.70
C GLY A 253 -1.03 54.75 30.66
N PRO A 254 -2.00 55.67 30.46
CA PRO A 254 -3.12 55.47 29.55
C PRO A 254 -2.73 55.43 28.06
N ALA A 255 -1.63 56.09 27.69
CA ALA A 255 -1.13 56.11 26.32
C ALA A 255 -0.58 54.74 25.91
N GLU A 256 0.22 54.12 26.78
CA GLU A 256 0.77 52.77 26.60
C GLU A 256 -0.33 51.72 26.61
N GLU A 257 -1.38 51.89 27.43
CA GLU A 257 -2.55 51.01 27.41
C GLU A 257 -3.29 51.04 26.07
N THR A 258 -3.37 52.21 25.43
CA THR A 258 -3.98 52.35 24.10
C THR A 258 -3.12 51.71 23.02
N GLN A 259 -1.79 51.88 23.08
CA GLN A 259 -0.85 51.23 22.17
C GLN A 259 -0.90 49.71 22.29
N LEU A 260 -0.94 49.20 23.52
CA LEU A 260 -1.06 47.77 23.82
C LEU A 260 -2.36 47.19 23.26
N LYS A 261 -3.51 47.84 23.53
CA LYS A 261 -4.80 47.43 22.96
C LYS A 261 -4.78 47.44 21.43
N GLY A 262 -4.16 48.45 20.82
CA GLY A 262 -4.00 48.53 19.37
C GLY A 262 -3.21 47.37 18.78
N ALA A 263 -2.10 46.96 19.44
CA ALA A 263 -1.29 45.84 19.01
C ALA A 263 -2.01 44.49 19.20
N ILE A 264 -2.69 44.30 20.33
CA ILE A 264 -3.50 43.09 20.58
C ILE A 264 -4.65 43.00 19.57
N ASN A 265 -5.31 44.10 19.22
CA ASN A 265 -6.36 44.10 18.20
C ASN A 265 -5.84 43.70 16.81
N LYS A 266 -4.59 44.03 16.47
CA LYS A 266 -3.96 43.56 15.23
C LYS A 266 -3.72 42.05 15.27
N LEU A 267 -3.27 41.51 16.41
CA LEU A 267 -3.16 40.06 16.62
C LEU A 267 -4.53 39.37 16.54
N LEU A 268 -5.59 39.97 17.10
CA LEU A 268 -6.97 39.47 17.03
C LEU A 268 -7.54 39.49 15.60
N GLY A 269 -6.99 40.35 14.72
CA GLY A 269 -7.33 40.41 13.29
C GLY A 269 -6.51 39.47 12.39
N SER A 270 -5.70 38.59 12.97
CA SER A 270 -4.95 37.56 12.24
C SER A 270 -5.85 36.45 11.67
N GLN A 271 -5.26 35.45 11.00
CA GLN A 271 -6.02 34.36 10.40
C GLN A 271 -6.86 33.62 11.47
N PRO A 272 -8.16 33.33 11.21
CA PRO A 272 -9.06 32.71 12.20
C PRO A 272 -8.54 31.39 12.77
N GLU A 273 -7.87 30.58 11.96
CA GLU A 273 -7.33 29.27 12.35
C GLU A 273 -6.15 29.38 13.34
N VAL A 274 -5.28 30.39 13.14
CA VAL A 274 -4.19 30.72 14.07
C VAL A 274 -4.76 31.19 15.41
N LEU A 275 -5.74 32.10 15.35
CA LEU A 275 -6.41 32.62 16.54
C LEU A 275 -7.09 31.50 17.35
N GLN A 276 -7.82 30.61 16.68
CA GLN A 276 -8.48 29.47 17.32
C GLN A 276 -7.47 28.54 18.02
N THR A 277 -6.31 28.30 17.39
CA THR A 277 -5.25 27.49 17.99
C THR A 277 -4.66 28.13 19.25
N LEU A 278 -4.46 29.45 19.25
CA LEU A 278 -3.91 30.18 20.40
C LEU A 278 -4.91 30.32 21.56
N LEU A 279 -6.20 30.43 21.26
CA LEU A 279 -7.27 30.62 22.25
C LEU A 279 -7.69 29.31 22.93
N THR A 280 -7.53 28.16 22.28
CA THR A 280 -8.11 26.86 22.68
C THR A 280 -9.66 26.91 22.76
N ARG A 281 -10.31 25.80 23.12
CA ARG A 281 -11.78 25.75 23.19
C ARG A 281 -12.38 26.59 24.32
N ASP A 282 -11.69 26.64 25.45
CA ASP A 282 -12.20 27.26 26.68
C ASP A 282 -11.77 28.73 26.83
N GLY A 283 -10.87 29.23 25.98
CA GLY A 283 -10.41 30.61 26.00
C GLY A 283 -11.17 31.53 25.03
N ASP A 284 -11.36 32.78 25.44
CA ASP A 284 -11.96 33.84 24.62
C ASP A 284 -10.97 34.97 24.33
N GLN A 285 -11.38 35.91 23.48
CA GLN A 285 -10.53 37.06 23.13
C GLN A 285 -10.20 37.94 24.35
N GLN A 286 -11.07 37.96 25.35
CA GLN A 286 -10.85 38.71 26.58
C GLN A 286 -9.74 38.07 27.42
N MET A 287 -9.73 36.74 27.51
CA MET A 287 -8.69 35.97 28.18
C MET A 287 -7.31 36.18 27.53
N LEU A 288 -7.23 36.27 26.21
CA LEU A 288 -5.99 36.62 25.52
C LEU A 288 -5.51 38.05 25.85
N GLN A 289 -6.43 39.02 25.92
CA GLN A 289 -6.09 40.39 26.33
C GLN A 289 -5.57 40.44 27.77
N ASP A 290 -6.18 39.66 28.66
CA ASP A 290 -5.83 39.63 30.09
C ASP A 290 -4.51 38.90 30.35
N LEU A 291 -4.16 37.93 29.50
CA LEU A 291 -2.93 37.14 29.61
C LEU A 291 -1.74 37.70 28.83
N TYR A 292 -1.93 38.66 27.93
CA TYR A 292 -0.87 39.19 27.07
C TYR A 292 0.40 39.54 27.89
N PRO A 293 1.61 39.13 27.44
CA PRO A 293 1.98 38.53 26.14
C PRO A 293 1.83 37.00 26.07
N PHE A 294 1.22 36.36 27.08
CA PHE A 294 0.96 34.93 27.10
C PHE A 294 -0.35 34.58 26.37
N THR A 295 -0.36 33.45 25.68
CA THR A 295 -1.56 32.92 25.02
C THR A 295 -2.28 31.93 25.93
N PRO A 296 -3.62 31.78 25.83
CA PRO A 296 -4.35 30.74 26.56
C PRO A 296 -3.77 29.33 26.36
N ALA A 297 -3.33 29.00 25.14
CA ALA A 297 -2.62 27.76 24.83
C ALA A 297 -1.33 27.58 25.67
N LEU A 298 -0.47 28.60 25.74
CA LEU A 298 0.75 28.58 26.55
C LEU A 298 0.43 28.41 28.04
N VAL A 299 -0.57 29.14 28.55
CA VAL A 299 -0.98 29.05 29.96
C VAL A 299 -1.53 27.66 30.30
N GLN A 300 -2.34 27.07 29.42
CA GLN A 300 -2.87 25.71 29.59
C GLN A 300 -1.72 24.68 29.67
N THR A 301 -0.73 24.77 28.77
CA THR A 301 0.48 23.92 28.82
C THR A 301 1.26 24.15 30.11
N LEU A 302 1.44 25.40 30.51
CA LEU A 302 2.25 25.78 31.66
C LEU A 302 1.63 25.28 32.97
N ILE A 303 0.30 25.36 33.13
CA ILE A 303 -0.41 24.78 34.28
C ILE A 303 -0.14 23.27 34.35
N ALA A 304 -0.35 22.56 33.23
CA ALA A 304 -0.15 21.12 33.17
C ALA A 304 1.29 20.71 33.52
N VAL A 305 2.30 21.40 32.97
CA VAL A 305 3.70 21.09 33.29
C VAL A 305 4.06 21.49 34.72
N SER A 306 3.57 22.63 35.21
CA SER A 306 3.84 23.07 36.59
C SER A 306 3.30 22.09 37.64
N SER A 307 2.19 21.39 37.34
CA SER A 307 1.66 20.33 38.21
C SER A 307 2.60 19.13 38.39
N MET A 308 3.55 18.94 37.48
CA MET A 308 4.54 17.86 37.51
C MET A 308 5.86 18.25 38.22
N LEU A 309 6.10 19.56 38.42
CA LEU A 309 7.34 20.13 39.00
C LEU A 309 7.18 20.46 40.49
N GLN A 310 8.29 20.62 41.22
CA GLN A 310 8.32 20.82 42.69
C GLN A 310 7.45 21.97 43.24
N ARG A 311 7.11 21.85 44.54
CA ARG A 311 6.11 22.65 45.29
C ARG A 311 6.36 24.16 45.28
N GLU A 312 7.61 24.58 45.12
CA GLU A 312 7.97 26.00 45.12
C GLU A 312 7.78 26.68 43.76
N ARG A 313 7.52 25.91 42.69
CA ARG A 313 7.50 26.41 41.31
C ARG A 313 6.07 26.50 40.77
N THR A 314 5.43 27.63 41.04
CA THR A 314 4.07 27.91 40.54
C THR A 314 4.10 28.39 39.11
N ALA A 315 2.97 28.21 38.42
CA ALA A 315 2.76 28.74 37.07
C ALA A 315 3.12 30.23 36.95
N LEU A 316 2.74 31.04 37.95
CA LEU A 316 3.03 32.48 37.98
C LEU A 316 4.53 32.80 38.03
N LYS A 317 5.33 32.00 38.75
CA LYS A 317 6.79 32.17 38.81
C LYS A 317 7.44 31.84 37.46
N LEU A 318 6.97 30.79 36.78
CA LEU A 318 7.44 30.43 35.43
C LEU A 318 7.13 31.54 34.43
N MET A 319 5.92 32.09 34.46
CA MET A 319 5.55 33.24 33.64
C MET A 319 6.44 34.46 33.93
N GLN A 320 6.70 34.75 35.21
CA GLN A 320 7.61 35.83 35.58
C GLN A 320 9.03 35.61 35.02
N GLN A 321 9.56 34.38 35.13
CA GLN A 321 10.87 34.03 34.59
C GLN A 321 10.93 34.23 33.07
N MET A 322 9.92 33.76 32.32
CA MET A 322 9.84 33.98 30.86
C MET A 322 9.85 35.48 30.48
N LEU A 323 9.20 36.34 31.28
CA LEU A 323 9.24 37.79 31.04
C LEU A 323 10.63 38.39 31.31
N VAL A 324 11.32 37.91 32.34
CA VAL A 324 12.69 38.36 32.66
C VAL A 324 13.65 37.94 31.55
N ASP A 325 13.59 36.68 31.10
CA ASP A 325 14.46 36.15 30.05
C ASP A 325 14.24 36.86 28.69
N LYS A 326 13.04 37.40 28.47
CA LYS A 326 12.67 38.12 27.25
C LYS A 326 12.64 39.64 27.39
N ALA A 327 13.03 40.19 28.53
CA ALA A 327 12.89 41.62 28.83
C ALA A 327 13.54 42.53 27.78
N ASP A 328 14.69 42.11 27.24
CA ASP A 328 15.47 42.89 26.27
C ASP A 328 15.08 42.64 24.80
N SER A 329 14.20 41.66 24.51
CA SER A 329 13.89 41.23 23.14
C SER A 329 12.40 41.25 22.76
N LEU A 330 11.49 41.32 23.74
CA LEU A 330 10.05 41.28 23.50
C LEU A 330 9.52 42.66 23.05
N GLU A 331 8.97 42.74 21.84
CA GLU A 331 8.34 43.96 21.31
C GLU A 331 6.81 43.99 21.54
N ILE A 332 6.21 45.18 21.43
CA ILE A 332 4.75 45.33 21.53
C ILE A 332 4.09 44.72 20.29
N GLY A 333 3.22 43.74 20.50
CA GLY A 333 2.56 42.96 19.44
C GLY A 333 3.04 41.51 19.37
N ASP A 334 4.18 41.20 20.01
CA ASP A 334 4.69 39.84 20.07
C ASP A 334 3.98 39.03 21.16
N VAL A 335 3.77 37.75 20.87
CA VAL A 335 3.33 36.76 21.86
C VAL A 335 4.47 35.79 22.15
N ILE A 336 4.51 35.31 23.39
CA ILE A 336 5.54 34.34 23.78
C ILE A 336 5.22 32.97 23.16
N PRO A 337 6.13 32.39 22.36
CA PRO A 337 5.96 31.07 21.76
C PRO A 337 5.85 29.96 22.81
N VAL A 338 5.05 28.91 22.54
CA VAL A 338 4.94 27.75 23.43
C VAL A 338 6.27 27.04 23.62
N GLY A 339 7.11 26.97 22.58
CA GLY A 339 8.42 26.31 22.65
C GLY A 339 9.38 26.92 23.68
N ASP A 340 9.26 28.21 23.99
CA ASP A 340 10.12 28.88 24.97
C ASP A 340 9.87 28.38 26.40
N LEU A 341 8.73 27.75 26.67
CA LEU A 341 8.43 27.14 27.96
C LEU A 341 9.42 26.01 28.30
N PHE A 342 9.92 25.29 27.29
CA PHE A 342 10.82 24.16 27.50
C PHE A 342 12.11 24.57 28.21
N ASP A 343 12.68 25.73 27.88
CA ASP A 343 13.95 26.21 28.45
C ASP A 343 13.82 26.51 29.94
N VAL A 344 12.75 27.22 30.30
CA VAL A 344 12.43 27.53 31.69
C VAL A 344 12.25 26.24 32.52
N ILE A 345 11.63 25.21 31.95
CA ILE A 345 11.44 23.92 32.64
C ILE A 345 12.77 23.15 32.70
N ALA A 346 13.55 23.13 31.62
CA ALA A 346 14.80 22.37 31.50
C ALA A 346 15.86 22.84 32.51
N ASP A 347 15.87 24.12 32.85
CA ASP A 347 16.85 24.76 33.73
C ASP A 347 16.49 24.74 35.24
N GLY A 348 15.33 24.19 35.63
CA GLY A 348 14.94 24.12 37.05
C GLY A 348 14.67 22.72 37.62
N ASP A 349 14.03 22.70 38.79
CA ASP A 349 14.01 21.56 39.73
C ASP A 349 13.35 20.26 39.23
N GLU A 350 13.76 19.14 39.83
CA GLU A 350 13.41 17.77 39.44
C GLU A 350 11.94 17.36 39.76
N PRO A 351 11.26 16.55 38.92
CA PRO A 351 9.87 16.12 39.15
C PRO A 351 9.62 15.30 40.44
N PHE A 352 8.37 15.33 40.93
CA PHE A 352 7.95 14.73 42.21
C PHE A 352 7.98 13.19 42.30
N THR A 353 7.78 12.47 41.19
CA THR A 353 7.72 10.99 41.17
C THR A 353 8.82 10.38 40.31
N HIS A 354 9.34 9.23 40.72
CA HIS A 354 10.47 8.57 40.05
C HIS A 354 10.21 8.26 38.56
N GLY A 355 8.96 7.88 38.21
CA GLY A 355 8.56 7.65 36.82
C GLY A 355 8.55 8.90 35.95
N ILE A 356 7.99 10.01 36.44
CA ILE A 356 7.93 11.30 35.71
C ILE A 356 9.33 11.91 35.61
N LYS A 357 10.14 11.78 36.66
CA LYS A 357 11.55 12.21 36.65
C LYS A 357 12.35 11.54 35.54
N LEU A 358 12.20 10.23 35.39
CA LEU A 358 12.88 9.47 34.34
C LEU A 358 12.44 9.92 32.93
N PHE A 359 11.14 10.12 32.72
CA PHE A 359 10.60 10.55 31.43
C PHE A 359 11.04 11.98 31.06
N PHE A 360 11.08 12.87 32.05
CA PHE A 360 11.55 14.25 31.87
C PHE A 360 13.05 14.32 31.53
N GLU A 361 13.88 13.53 32.21
CA GLU A 361 15.30 13.39 31.88
C GLU A 361 15.51 12.85 30.45
N GLN A 362 14.70 11.90 30.02
CA GLN A 362 14.77 11.40 28.64
C GLN A 362 14.42 12.48 27.61
N ALA A 363 13.42 13.32 27.89
CA ALA A 363 13.09 14.46 27.02
C ALA A 363 14.23 15.50 26.95
N LYS A 364 14.91 15.79 28.08
CA LYS A 364 16.11 16.64 28.09
C LYS A 364 17.24 16.02 27.28
N GLN A 365 17.46 14.71 27.41
CA GLN A 365 18.48 14.00 26.66
C GLN A 365 18.16 13.98 25.16
N LEU A 366 16.90 13.75 24.77
CA LEU A 366 16.46 13.84 23.38
C LEU A 366 16.75 15.22 22.80
N TRP A 367 16.41 16.29 23.51
CA TRP A 367 16.72 17.65 23.09
C TRP A 367 18.24 17.86 22.92
N ARG A 368 19.03 17.60 23.97
CA ARG A 368 20.47 17.92 24.00
C ARG A 368 21.31 17.03 23.08
N ARG A 369 21.01 15.73 23.00
CA ARG A 369 21.84 14.76 22.26
C ARG A 369 21.43 14.57 20.81
N ARG A 370 20.17 14.88 20.45
CA ARG A 370 19.63 14.58 19.11
C ARG A 370 19.15 15.83 18.40
N LEU A 371 18.16 16.51 18.95
CA LEU A 371 17.46 17.58 18.24
C LEU A 371 18.33 18.85 18.10
N LEU A 372 19.07 19.21 19.15
CA LEU A 372 19.94 20.39 19.14
C LEU A 372 21.12 20.24 18.14
N PRO A 373 21.90 19.14 18.13
CA PRO A 373 22.99 18.98 17.16
C PRO A 373 22.57 19.06 15.69
N ILE A 374 21.34 18.59 15.36
CA ILE A 374 20.77 18.72 14.00
C ILE A 374 20.63 20.20 13.62
N LEU A 375 20.12 21.02 14.54
CA LEU A 375 19.95 22.46 14.32
C LEU A 375 21.30 23.19 14.27
N GLU A 376 22.24 22.84 15.14
CA GLU A 376 23.59 23.44 15.17
C GLU A 376 24.33 23.18 13.85
N THR A 377 24.26 21.96 13.34
CA THR A 377 24.86 21.58 12.06
C THR A 377 24.18 22.31 10.90
N GLN A 378 22.84 22.39 10.90
CA GLN A 378 22.07 23.07 9.86
C GLN A 378 22.43 24.56 9.75
N HIS A 379 22.58 25.25 10.88
CA HIS A 379 22.82 26.70 10.92
C HIS A 379 24.31 27.07 11.01
N GLY A 380 25.18 26.10 11.29
CA GLY A 380 26.63 26.27 11.43
C GLY A 380 27.02 27.14 12.63
N VAL A 381 26.24 27.07 13.72
CA VAL A 381 26.42 27.84 14.97
C VAL A 381 26.00 26.95 16.14
N THR A 382 26.75 26.96 17.23
CA THR A 382 26.41 26.20 18.45
C THR A 382 25.50 26.99 19.38
N TRP A 383 24.72 26.29 20.21
CA TRP A 383 23.89 26.92 21.23
C TRP A 383 24.73 27.67 22.27
N ASP A 384 25.89 27.11 22.63
CA ASP A 384 26.85 27.75 23.54
C ASP A 384 27.40 29.08 22.97
N ASP A 385 27.67 29.16 21.66
CA ASP A 385 28.10 30.41 21.01
C ASP A 385 27.01 31.48 21.02
N ILE A 386 25.73 31.07 20.97
CA ILE A 386 24.58 31.98 21.07
C ILE A 386 24.48 32.54 22.48
N GLU A 387 24.55 31.69 23.51
CA GLU A 387 24.50 32.12 24.92
C GLU A 387 25.69 32.99 25.30
N ALA A 388 26.87 32.72 24.74
CA ALA A 388 28.07 33.54 24.93
C ALA A 388 28.06 34.85 24.12
N GLY A 389 27.05 35.10 23.29
CA GLY A 389 26.94 36.29 22.45
C GLY A 389 27.99 36.38 21.32
N LYS A 390 28.56 35.25 20.90
CA LYS A 390 29.62 35.15 19.87
C LYS A 390 29.08 34.80 18.48
N ALA A 391 27.85 34.32 18.40
CA ALA A 391 27.18 33.95 17.16
C ALA A 391 26.75 35.15 16.31
N ASP A 392 26.69 34.97 14.98
CA ASP A 392 26.00 35.91 14.08
C ASP A 392 24.52 36.04 14.49
N PRO A 393 24.01 37.25 14.79
CA PRO A 393 22.63 37.46 15.21
C PRO A 393 21.58 36.85 14.28
N LYS A 394 21.82 36.83 12.97
CA LYS A 394 20.87 36.25 11.99
C LYS A 394 20.80 34.73 12.11
N LYS A 395 21.94 34.07 12.23
CA LYS A 395 22.04 32.61 12.39
C LYS A 395 21.52 32.18 13.75
N ALA A 396 21.84 32.94 14.80
CA ALA A 396 21.32 32.73 16.15
C ALA A 396 19.78 32.76 16.18
N ALA A 397 19.18 33.79 15.58
CA ALA A 397 17.72 33.90 15.50
C ALA A 397 17.08 32.75 14.69
N ALA A 398 17.70 32.34 13.57
CA ALA A 398 17.20 31.23 12.76
C ALA A 398 17.21 29.90 13.54
N LEU A 399 18.30 29.61 14.25
CA LEU A 399 18.42 28.42 15.09
C LEU A 399 17.39 28.44 16.23
N GLN A 400 17.27 29.56 16.95
CA GLN A 400 16.30 29.72 18.03
C GLN A 400 14.84 29.56 17.55
N ASN A 401 14.50 30.06 16.37
CA ASN A 401 13.17 29.90 15.79
C ASN A 401 12.86 28.43 15.46
N ASP A 402 13.81 27.71 14.87
CA ASP A 402 13.65 26.29 14.58
C ASP A 402 13.61 25.46 15.88
N ALA A 403 14.40 25.84 16.87
CA ALA A 403 14.42 25.23 18.20
C ALA A 403 13.05 25.28 18.89
N ARG A 404 12.33 26.40 18.78
CA ARG A 404 10.98 26.55 19.36
C ARG A 404 9.97 25.53 18.82
N LEU A 405 10.05 25.21 17.52
CA LEU A 405 9.17 24.21 16.90
C LEU A 405 9.44 22.82 17.49
N LEU A 406 10.71 22.42 17.57
CA LEU A 406 11.11 21.13 18.14
C LEU A 406 10.84 21.05 19.64
N LYS A 407 11.10 22.12 20.41
CA LYS A 407 10.77 22.21 21.84
C LYS A 407 9.28 22.07 22.10
N THR A 408 8.43 22.63 21.23
CA THR A 408 6.96 22.45 21.31
C THR A 408 6.57 20.98 21.11
N LEU A 409 7.20 20.27 20.18
CA LEU A 409 6.98 18.83 20.00
C LEU A 409 7.43 18.02 21.22
N VAL A 410 8.57 18.36 21.82
CA VAL A 410 9.04 17.72 23.05
C VAL A 410 8.07 17.98 24.21
N LEU A 411 7.56 19.21 24.35
CA LEU A 411 6.53 19.54 25.33
C LEU A 411 5.25 18.72 25.12
N ALA A 412 4.83 18.51 23.87
CA ALA A 412 3.67 17.69 23.55
C ALA A 412 3.85 16.21 23.94
N ALA A 413 5.08 15.70 23.85
CA ALA A 413 5.40 14.36 24.34
C ALA A 413 5.37 14.28 25.89
N LEU A 414 5.72 15.37 26.58
CA LEU A 414 5.73 15.45 28.06
C LEU A 414 4.32 15.57 28.66
N VAL A 415 3.46 16.37 28.06
CA VAL A 415 2.09 16.63 28.53
C VAL A 415 1.08 16.37 27.41
N PRO A 416 0.87 15.09 27.04
CA PRO A 416 0.00 14.71 25.93
C PRO A 416 -1.47 15.01 26.20
N GLU A 417 -1.85 15.25 27.47
CA GLU A 417 -3.23 15.53 27.85
C GLU A 417 -3.71 16.94 27.51
N VAL A 418 -2.79 17.88 27.24
CA VAL A 418 -3.08 19.28 26.97
C VAL A 418 -3.69 19.43 25.58
N GLU A 419 -4.87 20.02 25.49
CA GLU A 419 -5.61 20.23 24.24
C GLU A 419 -4.79 20.99 23.19
N ALA A 420 -4.11 22.07 23.60
CA ALA A 420 -3.24 22.84 22.72
C ALA A 420 -2.14 21.99 22.07
N LEU A 421 -1.69 20.91 22.73
CA LEU A 421 -0.60 20.04 22.27
C LEU A 421 -1.06 18.70 21.69
N LYS A 422 -2.38 18.42 21.70
CA LYS A 422 -2.95 17.23 21.04
C LYS A 422 -2.99 17.40 19.52
N ASN A 423 -2.74 16.32 18.79
CA ASN A 423 -2.84 16.26 17.32
C ASN A 423 -2.11 17.42 16.63
N LEU A 424 -0.84 17.64 16.96
CA LEU A 424 -0.06 18.72 16.36
C LEU A 424 0.07 18.51 14.86
N THR A 425 -0.17 19.56 14.08
CA THR A 425 0.04 19.62 12.64
C THR A 425 1.04 20.74 12.33
N PRO A 426 1.65 20.81 11.14
CA PRO A 426 2.55 21.91 10.78
C PRO A 426 1.94 23.30 10.94
N THR A 427 0.66 23.45 10.57
CA THR A 427 -0.11 24.69 10.77
C THR A 427 -0.31 25.01 12.26
N LYS A 428 -0.69 24.02 13.06
CA LYS A 428 -0.87 24.18 14.52
C LYS A 428 0.45 24.52 15.21
N LEU A 429 1.56 23.88 14.82
CA LEU A 429 2.91 24.15 15.32
C LEU A 429 3.38 25.57 15.00
N ALA A 430 3.12 26.05 13.78
CA ALA A 430 3.40 27.43 13.38
C ALA A 430 2.59 28.43 14.22
N ALA A 431 1.31 28.14 14.47
CA ALA A 431 0.44 28.98 15.28
C ALA A 431 0.87 29.04 16.76
N LEU A 432 1.20 27.90 17.38
CA LEU A 432 1.68 27.85 18.78
C LEU A 432 3.03 28.56 18.96
N ASN A 433 3.81 28.71 17.89
CA ASN A 433 5.07 29.45 17.85
C ASN A 433 4.96 30.70 16.98
N HIS A 434 3.83 31.40 17.10
CA HIS A 434 3.54 32.58 16.29
C HIS A 434 4.68 33.62 16.33
N GLY A 435 4.98 34.22 15.18
CA GLY A 435 6.05 35.23 15.05
C GLY A 435 7.46 34.66 14.79
N THR A 436 7.66 33.34 14.88
CA THR A 436 8.98 32.71 14.71
C THR A 436 9.32 32.38 13.24
N ILE A 437 8.32 32.17 12.39
CA ILE A 437 8.51 31.77 10.99
C ILE A 437 8.22 32.97 10.11
N ARG A 438 9.21 33.38 9.31
CA ARG A 438 9.05 34.46 8.33
C ARG A 438 8.93 33.84 6.94
N THR A 439 7.74 33.90 6.34
CA THR A 439 7.53 33.53 4.94
C THR A 439 7.21 34.77 4.10
N PRO A 440 7.68 34.82 2.83
CA PRO A 440 7.32 35.91 1.91
C PRO A 440 5.87 35.85 1.45
N VAL A 441 5.23 34.67 1.56
CA VAL A 441 3.82 34.44 1.22
C VAL A 441 3.03 34.18 2.51
N PRO A 442 2.07 35.05 2.88
CA PRO A 442 1.19 34.82 4.02
C PRO A 442 0.37 33.53 3.82
N GLY A 443 0.27 32.68 4.85
CA GLY A 443 -0.45 31.40 4.78
C GLY A 443 0.39 30.21 4.30
N SER A 444 1.65 30.41 3.90
CA SER A 444 2.56 29.32 3.52
C SER A 444 3.38 28.77 4.71
N GLU A 445 3.17 29.27 5.92
CA GLU A 445 3.95 28.93 7.11
C GLU A 445 3.87 27.43 7.41
N GLY A 446 2.68 26.82 7.30
CA GLY A 446 2.47 25.39 7.50
C GLY A 446 3.29 24.51 6.54
N ILE A 447 3.39 24.91 5.26
CA ILE A 447 4.19 24.19 4.26
C ILE A 447 5.67 24.29 4.61
N THR A 448 6.15 25.48 4.96
CA THR A 448 7.55 25.69 5.39
C THR A 448 7.89 24.86 6.62
N VAL A 449 7.00 24.77 7.61
CA VAL A 449 7.19 23.90 8.78
C VAL A 449 7.23 22.43 8.37
N LEU A 450 6.34 21.98 7.49
CA LEU A 450 6.31 20.59 7.04
C LEU A 450 7.62 20.21 6.33
N THR A 451 8.18 21.07 5.48
CA THR A 451 9.48 20.83 4.83
C THR A 451 10.60 20.69 5.86
N LYS A 452 10.65 21.58 6.85
CA LYS A 452 11.63 21.49 7.95
C LYS A 452 11.47 20.21 8.76
N LEU A 453 10.24 19.84 9.12
CA LEU A 453 9.94 18.62 9.86
C LEU A 453 10.34 17.35 9.10
N LYS A 454 10.03 17.27 7.80
CA LYS A 454 10.44 16.13 6.95
C LYS A 454 11.96 15.99 6.89
N ARG A 455 12.69 17.10 6.79
CA ARG A 455 14.16 17.11 6.84
C ARG A 455 14.68 16.61 8.19
N TRP A 456 14.15 17.13 9.31
CA TRP A 456 14.59 16.72 10.65
C TRP A 456 14.23 15.27 10.97
N ALA A 457 13.05 14.80 10.54
CA ALA A 457 12.61 13.41 10.72
C ALA A 457 13.52 12.40 10.00
N GLY A 458 14.08 12.78 8.83
CA GLY A 458 15.11 11.97 8.18
C GLY A 458 16.36 11.74 9.05
N GLN A 459 16.71 12.72 9.90
CA GLN A 459 17.90 12.66 10.78
C GLN A 459 17.58 12.09 12.17
N ALA A 460 16.36 12.31 12.67
CA ALA A 460 15.87 11.86 13.97
C ALA A 460 14.58 11.04 13.81
N GLY A 461 14.70 9.71 13.92
CA GLY A 461 13.57 8.77 13.81
C GLY A 461 12.54 8.87 14.94
N GLU A 462 12.84 9.65 15.97
CA GLU A 462 11.93 10.03 17.06
C GLU A 462 10.81 10.96 16.56
N ILE A 463 11.02 11.71 15.48
CA ILE A 463 10.00 12.58 14.88
C ILE A 463 9.11 11.75 13.95
N LYS A 464 7.84 11.62 14.31
CA LYS A 464 6.84 10.88 13.54
C LYS A 464 5.95 11.84 12.76
N ILE A 465 5.73 11.51 11.50
CA ILE A 465 4.81 12.19 10.58
C ILE A 465 3.83 11.12 10.10
N ALA A 466 2.54 11.32 10.35
CA ALA A 466 1.52 10.26 10.20
C ALA A 466 1.26 9.86 8.74
N ASP A 467 1.27 10.83 7.82
CA ASP A 467 0.99 10.61 6.39
C ASP A 467 1.68 11.67 5.51
N ASP A 468 1.53 11.55 4.18
CA ASP A 468 2.08 12.50 3.19
C ASP A 468 1.08 13.61 2.80
N SER A 469 0.10 13.90 3.66
CA SER A 469 -0.82 15.02 3.50
C SER A 469 -0.07 16.37 3.55
N PRO A 470 -0.61 17.47 2.99
CA PRO A 470 -0.08 18.82 3.18
C PRO A 470 -0.08 19.31 4.64
N ASN A 471 -0.86 18.68 5.53
CA ASN A 471 -0.96 19.08 6.94
C ASN A 471 -1.12 17.83 7.86
N PRO A 472 -0.10 16.96 7.92
CA PRO A 472 -0.16 15.68 8.63
C PRO A 472 -0.08 15.88 10.15
N VAL A 473 -0.47 14.85 10.92
CA VAL A 473 -0.20 14.83 12.37
C VAL A 473 1.28 14.54 12.61
N VAL A 474 1.90 15.31 13.49
CA VAL A 474 3.32 15.29 13.84
C VAL A 474 3.45 15.06 15.34
N SER A 475 4.32 14.13 15.73
CA SER A 475 4.60 13.85 17.13
C SER A 475 6.07 13.48 17.34
N VAL A 476 6.53 13.52 18.58
CA VAL A 476 7.87 13.06 18.96
C VAL A 476 7.74 11.94 19.98
N GLU A 477 8.49 10.84 19.77
CA GLU A 477 8.61 9.77 20.76
C GLU A 477 9.89 9.91 21.55
N VAL A 478 9.76 10.05 22.86
CA VAL A 478 10.88 10.04 23.79
C VAL A 478 11.32 8.59 23.99
N ALA A 479 12.28 8.14 23.16
CA ALA A 479 12.81 6.78 23.18
C ALA A 479 13.95 6.62 24.21
N LYS A 480 14.11 5.40 24.75
CA LYS A 480 15.23 5.03 25.62
C LYS A 480 16.50 4.67 24.85
N VAL A 481 16.39 4.46 23.55
CA VAL A 481 17.41 3.78 22.73
C VAL A 481 18.10 4.75 21.79
N ASP A 482 19.44 4.77 21.84
CA ASP A 482 20.26 5.56 20.94
C ASP A 482 20.50 4.83 19.62
N THR A 483 19.75 5.22 18.59
CA THR A 483 19.88 4.64 17.25
C THR A 483 21.15 5.09 16.52
N ASP A 484 21.75 6.24 16.86
CA ASP A 484 22.99 6.69 16.18
C ASP A 484 24.18 5.87 16.61
N ALA A 485 24.25 5.45 17.87
CA ALA A 485 25.29 4.52 18.32
C ALA A 485 25.24 3.19 17.53
N ILE A 486 24.05 2.71 17.20
CA ILE A 486 23.86 1.49 16.38
C ILE A 486 24.34 1.74 14.95
N LEU A 487 23.93 2.87 14.34
CA LEU A 487 24.31 3.22 12.97
C LEU A 487 25.79 3.54 12.82
N ALA A 488 26.41 4.19 13.81
CA ALA A 488 27.84 4.50 13.85
C ALA A 488 28.70 3.25 13.71
N ASN A 489 28.29 2.14 14.37
CA ASN A 489 28.98 0.86 14.26
C ASN A 489 28.88 0.20 12.87
N ALA A 490 27.92 0.65 12.04
CA ALA A 490 27.68 0.15 10.69
C ALA A 490 28.07 1.15 9.58
N MET A 491 28.73 2.27 9.92
CA MET A 491 29.12 3.30 8.94
C MET A 491 30.05 2.81 7.83
N SER A 492 30.81 1.72 8.04
CA SER A 492 31.66 1.12 7.00
C SER A 492 30.88 0.59 5.79
N PHE A 493 29.56 0.41 5.91
CA PHE A 493 28.68 0.01 4.82
C PHE A 493 28.23 1.18 3.95
N ASP A 494 28.44 2.42 4.38
CA ASP A 494 28.26 3.59 3.53
C ASP A 494 29.38 3.67 2.50
N THR A 495 29.23 2.92 1.41
CA THR A 495 30.16 2.86 0.29
C THR A 495 29.48 3.36 -0.98
N GLN A 496 30.26 3.88 -1.93
CA GLN A 496 29.73 4.34 -3.21
C GLN A 496 28.92 3.25 -3.93
N GLY A 497 29.42 2.01 -3.97
CA GLY A 497 28.71 0.90 -4.61
C GLY A 497 27.34 0.63 -3.96
N ASN A 498 27.24 0.74 -2.64
CA ASN A 498 25.96 0.59 -1.94
C ASN A 498 25.03 1.80 -2.15
N ARG A 499 25.56 3.03 -2.19
CA ARG A 499 24.79 4.23 -2.56
C ARG A 499 24.23 4.12 -3.99
N GLN A 500 25.02 3.66 -4.95
CA GLN A 500 24.59 3.40 -6.33
C GLN A 500 23.53 2.30 -6.40
N ALA A 501 23.71 1.22 -5.65
CA ALA A 501 22.71 0.15 -5.55
C ALA A 501 21.38 0.66 -4.98
N GLU A 502 21.42 1.52 -3.96
CA GLU A 502 20.22 2.13 -3.37
C GLU A 502 19.52 3.06 -4.35
N VAL A 503 20.23 3.97 -5.03
CA VAL A 503 19.62 4.83 -6.06
C VAL A 503 19.03 4.01 -7.20
N ARG A 504 19.74 2.98 -7.67
CA ARG A 504 19.22 2.05 -8.68
C ARG A 504 17.92 1.41 -8.21
N GLN A 505 17.88 0.93 -6.96
CA GLN A 505 16.70 0.33 -6.38
C GLN A 505 15.52 1.32 -6.37
N LEU A 506 15.72 2.54 -5.86
CA LEU A 506 14.66 3.55 -5.77
C LEU A 506 14.09 3.94 -7.14
N ILE A 507 14.94 4.02 -8.16
CA ILE A 507 14.50 4.32 -9.53
C ILE A 507 13.79 3.10 -10.13
N THR A 508 14.31 1.89 -9.93
CA THR A 508 13.71 0.63 -10.42
C THR A 508 12.31 0.40 -9.81
N ASP A 509 12.17 0.65 -8.50
CA ASP A 509 10.88 0.65 -7.81
C ASP A 509 9.93 1.71 -8.40
N GLY A 510 10.47 2.90 -8.68
CA GLY A 510 9.72 4.01 -9.29
C GLY A 510 9.28 3.74 -10.73
N LEU A 511 9.98 2.86 -11.45
CA LEU A 511 9.62 2.37 -12.78
C LEU A 511 8.60 1.20 -12.72
N GLY A 512 8.40 0.60 -11.54
CA GLY A 512 7.53 -0.56 -11.35
C GLY A 512 8.12 -1.87 -11.88
N LEU A 513 9.45 -1.95 -11.98
CA LEU A 513 10.14 -3.15 -12.41
C LEU A 513 10.34 -4.11 -11.22
N PRO A 514 10.21 -5.44 -11.41
CA PRO A 514 10.50 -6.40 -10.36
C PRO A 514 11.97 -6.30 -9.94
N ASP A 515 12.26 -6.61 -8.67
CA ASP A 515 13.63 -6.63 -8.12
C ASP A 515 14.57 -7.39 -9.05
N ALA A 516 15.37 -6.64 -9.82
CA ALA A 516 16.31 -7.16 -10.79
C ALA A 516 17.56 -7.67 -10.06
N GLY A 517 17.37 -8.67 -9.20
CA GLY A 517 18.46 -9.40 -8.56
C GLY A 517 19.19 -10.26 -9.58
N SER A 518 20.45 -9.91 -9.88
CA SER A 518 21.47 -10.78 -10.49
C SER A 518 21.23 -11.29 -11.92
N GLY A 519 20.54 -10.52 -12.78
CA GLY A 519 20.59 -10.78 -14.22
C GLY A 519 21.91 -10.29 -14.83
N LEU A 520 22.54 -11.08 -15.72
CA LEU A 520 23.68 -10.62 -16.54
C LEU A 520 23.27 -9.60 -17.63
N LEU A 521 21.96 -9.47 -17.88
CA LEU A 521 21.40 -8.59 -18.89
C LEU A 521 20.75 -7.37 -18.22
N PRO A 522 20.81 -6.18 -18.87
CA PRO A 522 20.07 -5.01 -18.43
C PRO A 522 18.56 -5.32 -18.35
N PRO A 523 17.83 -4.83 -17.33
CA PRO A 523 16.39 -5.00 -17.27
C PRO A 523 15.72 -4.34 -18.50
N GLU A 524 14.73 -5.03 -19.05
CA GLU A 524 13.89 -4.51 -20.14
C GLU A 524 12.55 -4.04 -19.58
N MET A 525 12.09 -2.89 -20.05
CA MET A 525 10.76 -2.37 -19.75
C MET A 525 9.86 -2.54 -20.97
N GLU A 526 8.69 -3.15 -20.76
CA GLU A 526 7.65 -3.24 -21.77
C GLU A 526 6.90 -1.90 -21.87
N ILE A 527 6.76 -1.40 -23.10
CA ILE A 527 6.09 -0.14 -23.41
C ILE A 527 4.95 -0.45 -24.38
N VAL A 528 3.75 0.06 -24.08
CA VAL A 528 2.61 0.00 -25.01
C VAL A 528 2.53 1.33 -25.75
N TRP A 529 2.97 1.34 -27.00
CA TRP A 529 3.02 2.54 -27.86
C TRP A 529 2.11 2.37 -29.08
N ARG A 530 1.13 3.27 -29.25
CA ARG A 530 0.12 3.21 -30.33
C ARG A 530 -0.60 1.84 -30.44
N GLY A 531 -0.80 1.18 -29.29
CA GLY A 531 -1.37 -0.17 -29.22
C GLY A 531 -0.41 -1.29 -29.66
N SER A 532 0.89 -1.03 -29.73
CA SER A 532 1.93 -2.03 -30.01
C SER A 532 2.89 -2.17 -28.84
N ARG A 533 3.21 -3.42 -28.47
CA ARG A 533 4.21 -3.70 -27.44
C ARG A 533 5.61 -3.52 -28.01
N ARG A 534 6.44 -2.78 -27.28
CA ARG A 534 7.87 -2.58 -27.52
C ARG A 534 8.63 -2.84 -26.24
N SER A 535 9.93 -3.11 -26.34
CA SER A 535 10.82 -3.12 -25.18
C SER A 535 11.88 -2.03 -25.31
N ALA A 536 12.29 -1.52 -24.16
CA ALA A 536 13.47 -0.66 -24.03
C ALA A 536 14.36 -1.20 -22.91
N GLU A 537 15.67 -1.23 -23.15
CA GLU A 537 16.67 -1.63 -22.16
C GLU A 537 16.98 -0.46 -21.23
N ILE A 538 17.10 -0.73 -19.92
CA ILE A 538 17.52 0.27 -18.93
C ILE A 538 18.90 -0.07 -18.42
N LEU A 539 19.82 0.88 -18.52
CA LEU A 539 21.19 0.73 -18.05
C LEU A 539 21.53 1.83 -17.06
N PHE A 540 22.01 1.45 -15.87
CA PHE A 540 22.51 2.39 -14.88
C PHE A 540 24.03 2.45 -14.91
N GLY A 541 24.60 3.65 -14.98
CA GLY A 541 26.05 3.84 -14.95
C GLY A 541 26.48 5.26 -15.26
N ASN A 542 27.66 5.63 -14.77
CA ASN A 542 28.28 6.93 -15.03
C ASN A 542 28.64 7.07 -16.52
N ILE A 543 28.09 8.08 -17.19
CA ILE A 543 28.12 8.20 -18.66
C ILE A 543 29.53 8.48 -19.16
N ARG A 544 30.29 9.33 -18.47
CA ARG A 544 31.71 9.61 -18.75
C ARG A 544 32.53 8.32 -18.86
N GLU A 545 32.27 7.33 -18.02
CA GLU A 545 32.98 6.04 -17.97
C GLU A 545 32.50 5.02 -19.01
N GLN A 546 31.38 5.26 -19.70
CA GLN A 546 30.85 4.29 -20.65
C GLN A 546 31.68 4.19 -21.93
N SER A 547 31.76 2.95 -22.44
CA SER A 547 32.35 2.66 -23.75
C SER A 547 31.43 3.12 -24.89
N PHE A 548 32.00 3.24 -26.08
CA PHE A 548 31.22 3.61 -27.27
C PHE A 548 30.13 2.60 -27.63
N ASP A 549 30.40 1.31 -27.48
CA ASP A 549 29.41 0.25 -27.77
C ASP A 549 28.26 0.27 -26.75
N THR A 550 28.55 0.61 -25.49
CA THR A 550 27.53 0.79 -24.46
C THR A 550 26.63 1.99 -24.77
N LEU A 551 27.22 3.12 -25.17
CA LEU A 551 26.48 4.32 -25.56
C LEU A 551 25.67 4.10 -26.84
N LYS A 552 26.20 3.37 -27.83
CA LYS A 552 25.51 3.12 -29.10
C LYS A 552 24.22 2.29 -28.94
N GLY A 553 24.18 1.38 -27.97
CA GLY A 553 23.06 0.45 -27.80
C GLY A 553 23.13 -0.75 -28.75
N ARG A 554 22.19 -1.69 -28.58
CA ARG A 554 22.03 -2.85 -29.48
C ARG A 554 21.16 -2.48 -30.68
N GLU A 555 21.33 -3.16 -31.80
CA GLU A 555 20.41 -2.99 -32.94
C GLU A 555 19.02 -3.51 -32.58
N GLY A 556 17.98 -2.77 -32.98
CA GLY A 556 16.58 -3.17 -32.82
C GLY A 556 15.90 -2.74 -31.50
N THR A 557 16.66 -2.37 -30.46
CA THR A 557 16.10 -2.02 -29.15
C THR A 557 16.61 -0.66 -28.67
N TRP A 558 15.70 0.19 -28.18
CA TRP A 558 16.09 1.46 -27.56
C TRP A 558 16.70 1.23 -26.18
N ARG A 559 17.76 1.97 -25.87
CA ARG A 559 18.38 1.97 -24.55
C ARG A 559 18.17 3.30 -23.85
N ILE A 560 17.85 3.25 -22.57
CA ILE A 560 17.84 4.43 -21.70
C ILE A 560 18.97 4.26 -20.69
N LEU A 561 19.97 5.14 -20.77
CA LEU A 561 21.10 5.18 -19.85
C LEU A 561 20.80 6.20 -18.75
N ILE A 562 20.79 5.75 -17.50
CA ILE A 562 20.51 6.58 -16.32
C ILE A 562 21.82 6.74 -15.53
N ASP A 563 22.29 7.97 -15.43
CA ASP A 563 23.48 8.31 -14.65
C ASP A 563 23.14 8.50 -13.16
N PHE A 564 24.13 8.50 -12.26
CA PHE A 564 23.96 8.72 -10.83
C PHE A 564 24.11 10.20 -10.46
N PRO A 565 23.36 10.70 -9.46
CA PRO A 565 23.39 12.11 -9.05
C PRO A 565 24.56 12.43 -8.09
N PHE A 566 25.68 11.72 -8.23
CA PHE A 566 26.92 11.90 -7.50
C PHE A 566 28.05 11.07 -8.15
N ASP A 567 29.29 11.49 -7.93
CA ASP A 567 30.50 10.81 -8.40
C ASP A 567 31.46 10.51 -7.22
N HIS A 568 32.35 9.54 -7.39
CA HIS A 568 33.46 9.26 -6.47
C HIS A 568 34.63 10.23 -6.59
N GLN A 569 34.80 10.84 -7.76
CA GLN A 569 35.88 11.77 -8.02
C GLN A 569 35.35 13.20 -7.88
N PRO A 570 35.79 13.97 -6.86
CA PRO A 570 35.27 15.32 -6.60
C PRO A 570 35.50 16.32 -7.75
N GLU A 571 36.51 16.07 -8.59
CA GLU A 571 36.84 16.87 -9.75
C GLU A 571 35.87 16.70 -10.92
N HIS A 572 34.99 15.69 -10.88
CA HIS A 572 34.06 15.36 -11.94
C HIS A 572 32.62 15.70 -11.58
N GLY A 573 31.87 16.16 -12.58
CA GLY A 573 30.49 16.60 -12.41
C GLY A 573 29.63 16.37 -13.65
N PRO A 574 28.34 16.74 -13.61
CA PRO A 574 27.40 16.49 -14.71
C PRO A 574 27.85 17.04 -16.07
N GLN A 575 28.65 18.12 -16.06
CA GLN A 575 29.17 18.73 -17.29
C GLN A 575 30.20 17.84 -18.01
N ASP A 576 30.89 16.95 -17.30
CA ASP A 576 31.79 15.97 -17.93
C ASP A 576 31.01 14.90 -18.68
N ASP A 577 29.84 14.49 -18.17
CA ASP A 577 28.94 13.56 -18.85
C ASP A 577 28.35 14.21 -20.11
N VAL A 578 27.95 15.47 -20.03
CA VAL A 578 27.53 16.26 -21.20
C VAL A 578 28.65 16.35 -22.24
N ALA A 579 29.90 16.62 -21.82
CA ALA A 579 31.05 16.66 -22.71
C ALA A 579 31.32 15.30 -23.40
N LYS A 580 31.14 14.19 -22.68
CA LYS A 580 31.25 12.83 -23.23
C LYS A 580 30.21 12.57 -24.32
N LEU A 581 28.95 12.91 -24.08
CA LEU A 581 27.85 12.74 -25.04
C LEU A 581 28.06 13.61 -26.29
N ASN A 582 28.45 14.88 -26.09
CA ASN A 582 28.78 15.78 -27.20
C ASN A 582 29.98 15.28 -28.01
N GLY A 583 31.01 14.73 -27.36
CA GLY A 583 32.14 14.10 -28.04
C GLY A 583 31.71 12.90 -28.90
N PHE A 584 30.80 12.06 -28.39
CA PHE A 584 30.24 10.93 -29.15
C PHE A 584 29.55 11.41 -30.44
N LEU A 585 28.72 12.44 -30.34
CA LEU A 585 27.97 13.00 -31.47
C LEU A 585 28.89 13.73 -32.46
N ASN A 586 29.87 14.50 -31.97
CA ASN A 586 30.82 15.24 -32.79
C ASN A 586 31.74 14.31 -33.62
N ASP A 587 32.02 13.11 -33.12
CA ASP A 587 32.71 12.05 -33.86
C ASP A 587 31.84 11.44 -35.00
N GLY A 588 30.62 11.94 -35.20
CA GLY A 588 29.67 11.45 -36.21
C GLY A 588 29.04 10.10 -35.85
N ARG A 589 29.09 9.70 -34.57
CA ARG A 589 28.51 8.43 -34.11
C ARG A 589 27.05 8.62 -33.75
N VAL A 590 26.24 7.63 -34.08
CA VAL A 590 24.80 7.62 -33.82
C VAL A 590 24.42 6.30 -33.15
N GLY A 591 23.55 6.37 -32.15
CA GLY A 591 23.07 5.24 -31.36
C GLY A 591 21.58 5.35 -31.00
N ARG A 592 20.93 4.21 -30.79
CA ARG A 592 19.52 4.13 -30.34
C ARG A 592 19.44 4.22 -28.83
N SER A 593 19.95 5.32 -28.30
CA SER A 593 20.12 5.50 -26.87
C SER A 593 19.70 6.90 -26.45
N VAL A 594 19.03 6.97 -25.32
CA VAL A 594 18.71 8.21 -24.62
C VAL A 594 19.48 8.21 -23.30
N ALA A 595 20.27 9.25 -23.08
CA ALA A 595 20.94 9.51 -21.82
C ALA A 595 20.06 10.39 -20.93
N TRP A 596 19.87 9.96 -19.69
CA TRP A 596 19.13 10.66 -18.66
C TRP A 596 20.09 11.09 -17.54
N LEU A 597 20.46 12.37 -17.58
CA LEU A 597 21.44 12.97 -16.68
C LEU A 597 20.77 13.62 -15.47
N PRO A 598 21.25 13.37 -14.25
CA PRO A 598 20.85 14.11 -13.06
C PRO A 598 21.75 15.30 -12.77
N SER A 599 21.19 16.33 -12.12
CA SER A 599 21.97 17.26 -11.31
C SER A 599 22.44 16.57 -10.04
N PHE A 600 23.61 16.95 -9.51
CA PHE A 600 24.15 16.28 -8.34
C PHE A 600 23.44 16.68 -7.04
N LEU A 601 23.32 15.71 -6.14
CA LEU A 601 22.79 15.92 -4.79
C LEU A 601 23.78 16.76 -3.97
N SER A 602 23.25 17.65 -3.13
CA SER A 602 24.06 18.41 -2.17
C SER A 602 24.77 17.47 -1.18
N PRO A 603 25.91 17.88 -0.57
CA PRO A 603 26.61 17.05 0.42
C PRO A 603 25.70 16.53 1.53
N ASN A 604 24.82 17.38 2.07
CA ASN A 604 23.85 16.98 3.09
C ASN A 604 22.88 15.90 2.58
N THR A 605 22.37 16.02 1.36
CA THR A 605 21.48 15.00 0.78
C THR A 605 22.22 13.69 0.52
N GLN A 606 23.49 13.75 0.12
CA GLN A 606 24.34 12.58 -0.03
C GLN A 606 24.58 11.87 1.31
N ASP A 607 24.75 12.62 2.41
CA ASP A 607 24.85 12.05 3.76
C ASP A 607 23.55 11.36 4.19
N GLN A 608 22.38 11.93 3.86
CA GLN A 608 21.08 11.28 4.09
C GLN A 608 20.95 9.98 3.27
N LEU A 609 21.43 9.94 2.03
CA LEU A 609 21.47 8.72 1.21
C LEU A 609 22.39 7.66 1.84
N GLY A 610 23.60 8.05 2.27
CA GLY A 610 24.52 7.15 2.95
C GLY A 610 23.91 6.57 4.24
N ARG A 611 23.19 7.39 4.99
CA ARG A 611 22.45 6.95 6.18
C ARG A 611 21.33 5.97 5.85
N LEU A 612 20.57 6.21 4.78
CA LEU A 612 19.53 5.28 4.30
C LEU A 612 20.13 3.89 3.98
N VAL A 613 21.27 3.87 3.28
CA VAL A 613 22.02 2.64 2.97
C VAL A 613 22.39 1.87 4.24
N VAL A 614 22.95 2.56 5.24
CA VAL A 614 23.34 1.93 6.51
C VAL A 614 22.12 1.39 7.26
N ILE A 615 21.01 2.14 7.32
CA ILE A 615 19.79 1.68 7.98
C ILE A 615 19.21 0.45 7.28
N ASN A 616 19.17 0.44 5.95
CA ASN A 616 18.73 -0.72 5.16
C ASN A 616 19.57 -1.96 5.48
N PHE A 617 20.88 -1.80 5.59
CA PHE A 617 21.77 -2.88 5.97
C PHE A 617 21.52 -3.38 7.40
N VAL A 618 21.41 -2.47 8.38
CA VAL A 618 21.17 -2.81 9.79
C VAL A 618 19.83 -3.53 9.98
N LEU A 619 18.78 -3.10 9.26
CA LEU A 619 17.46 -3.72 9.33
C LEU A 619 17.35 -5.04 8.56
N ARG A 620 18.37 -5.41 7.76
CA ARG A 620 18.35 -6.64 6.96
C ARG A 620 18.62 -7.87 7.84
N GLY A 621 17.66 -8.80 7.86
CA GLY A 621 17.78 -10.05 8.61
C GLY A 621 18.02 -9.83 10.10
N ASN A 622 19.13 -10.38 10.62
CA ASN A 622 19.51 -10.33 12.03
C ASN A 622 20.66 -9.35 12.32
N ASN A 623 20.99 -8.45 11.37
CA ASN A 623 22.11 -7.52 11.52
C ASN A 623 21.91 -6.59 12.73
N LEU A 624 20.70 -6.08 12.93
CA LEU A 624 20.37 -5.24 14.09
C LEU A 624 20.74 -5.92 15.41
N ASP A 625 20.51 -7.23 15.56
CA ASP A 625 20.84 -7.95 16.79
C ASP A 625 22.35 -8.01 17.06
N GLN A 626 23.17 -7.96 16.01
CA GLN A 626 24.63 -7.93 16.12
C GLN A 626 25.14 -6.53 16.52
N TYR A 627 24.67 -5.49 15.81
CA TYR A 627 25.09 -4.10 16.04
C TYR A 627 24.49 -3.47 17.30
N ALA A 628 23.40 -4.05 17.83
CA ALA A 628 22.73 -3.63 19.05
C ALA A 628 22.84 -4.66 20.20
N SER A 629 23.88 -5.50 20.20
CA SER A 629 24.08 -6.57 21.20
C SER A 629 24.13 -6.10 22.66
N GLN A 630 24.42 -4.82 22.89
CA GLN A 630 24.48 -4.20 24.21
C GLN A 630 23.10 -3.85 24.78
N LEU A 631 22.05 -3.88 23.94
CA LEU A 631 20.68 -3.53 24.31
C LEU A 631 19.88 -4.76 24.73
N SER A 632 18.93 -4.56 25.65
CA SER A 632 17.97 -5.60 26.04
C SER A 632 17.08 -5.99 24.84
N GLN A 633 16.39 -7.13 24.91
CA GLN A 633 15.50 -7.56 23.82
C GLN A 633 14.37 -6.55 23.55
N ALA A 634 13.77 -5.99 24.59
CA ALA A 634 12.73 -4.97 24.47
C ALA A 634 13.27 -3.69 23.82
N ASP A 635 14.48 -3.26 24.19
CA ASP A 635 15.13 -2.08 23.59
C ASP A 635 15.50 -2.32 22.12
N ARG A 636 15.91 -3.54 21.75
CA ARG A 636 16.18 -3.90 20.33
C ARG A 636 14.91 -3.89 19.48
N GLU A 637 13.78 -4.35 20.01
CA GLU A 637 12.48 -4.25 19.33
C GLU A 637 12.07 -2.78 19.14
N GLN A 638 12.26 -1.95 20.17
CA GLN A 638 12.02 -0.51 20.07
C GLN A 638 12.95 0.16 19.03
N ALA A 639 14.24 -0.18 19.02
CA ALA A 639 15.21 0.30 18.03
C ALA A 639 14.80 -0.06 16.60
N ARG A 640 14.32 -1.30 16.40
CA ARG A 640 13.86 -1.79 15.10
C ARG A 640 12.71 -0.93 14.57
N VAL A 641 11.73 -0.61 15.42
CA VAL A 641 10.60 0.24 15.04
C VAL A 641 11.08 1.65 14.67
N LEU A 642 11.96 2.26 15.47
CA LEU A 642 12.49 3.60 15.20
C LEU A 642 13.29 3.66 13.90
N LEU A 643 14.22 2.71 13.70
CA LEU A 643 15.02 2.62 12.48
C LEU A 643 14.15 2.34 11.24
N THR A 644 13.08 1.54 11.38
CA THR A 644 12.13 1.29 10.29
C THR A 644 11.40 2.57 9.89
N ASN A 645 10.93 3.34 10.86
CA ASN A 645 10.28 4.63 10.59
C ASN A 645 11.27 5.61 9.93
N GLN A 646 12.50 5.70 10.44
CA GLN A 646 13.53 6.56 9.87
C GLN A 646 13.87 6.15 8.43
N ARG A 647 14.00 4.85 8.16
CA ARG A 647 14.20 4.31 6.80
C ARG A 647 13.10 4.77 5.86
N ASP A 648 11.84 4.59 6.25
CA ASP A 648 10.70 4.85 5.36
C ASP A 648 10.59 6.36 5.04
N GLN A 649 10.87 7.22 6.03
CA GLN A 649 10.95 8.67 5.85
C GLN A 649 12.12 9.09 4.94
N LEU A 650 13.32 8.56 5.19
CA LEU A 650 14.49 8.82 4.37
C LEU A 650 14.29 8.34 2.93
N ARG A 651 13.72 7.15 2.75
CA ARG A 651 13.39 6.60 1.43
C ARG A 651 12.46 7.52 0.65
N GLN A 652 11.40 8.01 1.28
CA GLN A 652 10.48 8.97 0.66
C GLN A 652 11.18 10.29 0.33
N PHE A 653 11.97 10.83 1.26
CA PHE A 653 12.73 12.07 1.07
C PHE A 653 13.72 11.97 -0.09
N ILE A 654 14.56 10.92 -0.10
CA ILE A 654 15.53 10.69 -1.18
C ILE A 654 14.81 10.50 -2.51
N ARG A 655 13.72 9.74 -2.57
CA ARG A 655 12.94 9.59 -3.80
C ARG A 655 12.47 10.93 -4.37
N ASN A 656 11.97 11.83 -3.52
CA ASN A 656 11.57 13.18 -3.92
C ASN A 656 12.76 14.02 -4.39
N CYS A 657 13.91 13.91 -3.73
CA CYS A 657 15.15 14.56 -4.16
C CYS A 657 15.60 14.05 -5.53
N LEU A 658 15.48 12.74 -5.79
CA LEU A 658 15.80 12.15 -7.10
C LEU A 658 14.86 12.70 -8.17
N TYR A 659 13.55 12.84 -7.93
CA TYR A 659 12.66 13.47 -8.90
C TYR A 659 13.11 14.89 -9.30
N THR A 660 13.59 15.68 -8.34
CA THR A 660 14.16 16.99 -8.64
C THR A 660 15.50 16.88 -9.37
N ALA A 661 16.39 15.98 -8.93
CA ALA A 661 17.71 15.78 -9.54
C ALA A 661 17.64 15.38 -11.01
N TYR A 662 16.66 14.56 -11.40
CA TYR A 662 16.44 14.09 -12.77
C TYR A 662 15.53 15.01 -13.61
N GLY A 663 15.20 16.20 -13.13
CA GLY A 663 14.43 17.20 -13.88
C GLY A 663 12.93 16.91 -14.01
N LEU A 664 12.35 16.06 -13.15
CA LEU A 664 10.92 15.73 -13.19
C LEU A 664 10.05 16.76 -12.44
N ASN A 665 10.60 17.40 -11.41
CA ASN A 665 9.93 18.48 -10.68
C ASN A 665 10.96 19.48 -10.12
N SER A 666 10.49 20.56 -9.50
CA SER A 666 11.34 21.59 -8.87
C SER A 666 11.08 21.74 -7.36
N VAL A 667 10.50 20.72 -6.72
CA VAL A 667 10.01 20.84 -5.33
C VAL A 667 11.15 20.87 -4.31
N ALA A 668 12.23 20.11 -4.54
CA ALA A 668 13.34 19.95 -3.59
C ALA A 668 14.65 20.55 -4.10
N GLN A 669 14.64 21.78 -4.66
CA GLN A 669 15.86 22.39 -5.23
C GLN A 669 17.00 22.55 -4.22
N GLU A 670 16.68 22.80 -2.96
CA GLU A 670 17.65 22.85 -1.85
C GLU A 670 18.40 21.54 -1.58
N ALA A 671 17.94 20.42 -2.17
CA ALA A 671 18.58 19.13 -2.05
C ALA A 671 19.70 18.93 -3.09
N LEU A 672 19.83 19.83 -4.08
CA LEU A 672 20.85 19.79 -5.13
C LEU A 672 22.06 20.66 -4.76
N ASP A 673 23.23 20.33 -5.31
CA ASP A 673 24.39 21.21 -5.24
C ASP A 673 24.28 22.30 -6.32
N PRO A 674 24.22 23.59 -5.97
CA PRO A 674 24.05 24.67 -6.94
C PRO A 674 25.22 24.80 -7.93
N ALA A 675 26.41 24.28 -7.58
CA ALA A 675 27.57 24.29 -8.46
C ALA A 675 27.62 23.10 -9.43
N GLN A 676 26.84 22.05 -9.18
CA GLN A 676 26.86 20.79 -9.94
C GLN A 676 25.47 20.49 -10.54
N THR A 677 24.98 21.43 -11.37
CA THR A 677 23.68 21.33 -12.05
C THR A 677 23.84 21.17 -13.56
N VAL A 678 22.79 20.64 -14.18
CA VAL A 678 22.67 20.42 -15.62
C VAL A 678 21.40 21.14 -16.12
N ASP A 679 21.51 21.84 -17.24
CA ASP A 679 20.39 22.58 -17.84
C ASP A 679 19.41 21.64 -18.58
N GLU A 680 19.93 20.63 -19.29
CA GLU A 680 19.14 19.65 -20.04
C GLU A 680 19.32 18.24 -19.48
N HIS A 681 18.25 17.62 -18.97
CA HIS A 681 18.35 16.30 -18.36
C HIS A 681 18.28 15.12 -19.35
N PHE A 682 17.89 15.36 -20.60
CA PHE A 682 17.57 14.31 -21.57
C PHE A 682 18.32 14.52 -22.88
N TYR A 683 19.24 13.62 -23.20
CA TYR A 683 20.07 13.68 -24.41
C TYR A 683 19.82 12.49 -25.32
N SER A 684 19.57 12.76 -26.60
CA SER A 684 19.52 11.72 -27.64
C SER A 684 20.91 11.47 -28.21
N LEU A 685 21.29 10.20 -28.38
CA LEU A 685 22.50 9.82 -29.13
C LEU A 685 22.24 9.67 -30.65
N ASP A 686 21.14 10.22 -31.13
CA ASP A 686 20.87 10.53 -32.54
C ASP A 686 20.54 12.03 -32.67
N PRO A 687 21.35 12.82 -33.40
CA PRO A 687 21.17 14.26 -33.50
C PRO A 687 19.88 14.66 -34.24
N SER A 688 19.24 13.74 -34.95
CA SER A 688 17.97 14.00 -35.65
C SER A 688 16.76 13.86 -34.73
N LEU A 689 16.93 13.24 -33.56
CA LEU A 689 15.90 13.12 -32.51
C LEU A 689 16.08 14.22 -31.47
N VAL A 690 15.18 15.19 -31.48
CA VAL A 690 15.12 16.26 -30.46
C VAL A 690 14.10 15.85 -29.39
N LEU A 691 14.59 15.52 -28.20
CA LEU A 691 13.76 15.14 -27.06
C LEU A 691 13.19 16.38 -26.37
N ARG A 692 11.94 16.26 -25.90
CA ARG A 692 11.28 17.26 -25.05
C ARG A 692 11.19 16.75 -23.63
N PRO A 693 11.39 17.62 -22.61
CA PRO A 693 11.19 17.25 -21.21
C PRO A 693 9.76 16.68 -20.99
N PRO A 694 9.63 15.47 -20.44
CA PRO A 694 8.33 14.84 -20.23
C PRO A 694 7.59 15.51 -19.06
N VAL A 695 6.31 15.80 -19.23
CA VAL A 695 5.43 16.26 -18.12
C VAL A 695 5.03 15.04 -17.30
N ALA A 696 5.83 14.65 -16.32
CA ALA A 696 5.64 13.41 -15.56
C ALA A 696 5.76 13.64 -14.04
N ALA A 697 4.92 12.95 -13.26
CA ALA A 697 4.95 13.03 -11.80
C ALA A 697 5.91 12.02 -11.15
N ASN A 698 6.35 11.00 -11.89
CA ASN A 698 7.19 9.90 -11.41
C ASN A 698 8.11 9.37 -12.54
N PHE A 699 9.03 8.47 -12.19
CA PHE A 699 10.00 7.89 -13.12
C PHE A 699 9.34 7.08 -14.25
N LYS A 700 8.30 6.30 -13.96
CA LYS A 700 7.61 5.46 -14.94
C LYS A 700 6.99 6.29 -16.07
N ASP A 701 6.20 7.30 -15.72
CA ASP A 701 5.53 8.17 -16.69
C ASP A 701 6.55 8.95 -17.53
N ALA A 702 7.67 9.35 -16.92
CA ALA A 702 8.75 10.04 -17.62
C ALA A 702 9.42 9.13 -18.65
N PHE A 703 9.72 7.90 -18.25
CA PHE A 703 10.32 6.89 -19.12
C PHE A 703 9.40 6.55 -20.29
N GLU A 704 8.12 6.27 -20.03
CA GLU A 704 7.14 5.93 -21.07
C GLU A 704 7.03 7.05 -22.12
N LYS A 705 7.04 8.33 -21.68
CA LYS A 705 7.00 9.50 -22.58
C LYS A 705 8.29 9.72 -23.37
N LEU A 706 9.45 9.43 -22.80
CA LEU A 706 10.72 9.49 -23.53
C LEU A 706 10.79 8.38 -24.59
N ALA A 707 10.36 7.16 -24.22
CA ALA A 707 10.31 6.04 -25.14
C ALA A 707 9.27 6.26 -26.24
N GLU A 708 8.11 6.84 -25.95
CA GLU A 708 7.11 7.25 -26.93
C GLU A 708 7.71 8.24 -27.96
N GLN A 709 8.43 9.27 -27.50
CA GLN A 709 9.11 10.22 -28.41
C GLN A 709 10.15 9.52 -29.30
N ALA A 710 10.93 8.59 -28.74
CA ALA A 710 11.93 7.84 -29.49
C ALA A 710 11.28 6.92 -30.54
N LEU A 711 10.16 6.27 -30.20
CA LEU A 711 9.40 5.39 -31.10
C LEU A 711 8.65 6.18 -32.18
N ASP A 712 8.09 7.34 -31.85
CA ASP A 712 7.46 8.26 -32.81
C ASP A 712 8.47 8.75 -33.86
N TYR A 713 9.72 9.01 -33.43
CA TYR A 713 10.80 9.36 -34.33
C TYR A 713 11.25 8.17 -35.21
N GLU A 714 11.37 6.97 -34.64
CA GLU A 714 11.80 5.80 -35.39
C GLU A 714 10.75 5.34 -36.42
N PHE A 715 9.47 5.43 -36.05
CA PHE A 715 8.34 4.87 -36.79
C PHE A 715 7.19 5.88 -36.96
N PRO A 716 7.42 7.01 -37.67
CA PRO A 716 6.45 8.11 -37.76
C PRO A 716 5.10 7.68 -38.37
N ALA A 717 5.12 6.77 -39.34
CA ALA A 717 3.94 6.27 -40.04
C ALA A 717 3.29 5.05 -39.39
N HIS A 718 3.69 4.66 -38.16
CA HIS A 718 3.08 3.52 -37.49
C HIS A 718 1.60 3.77 -37.19
N PRO A 719 0.70 2.83 -37.55
CA PRO A 719 -0.72 2.94 -37.26
C PRO A 719 -1.03 3.03 -35.76
N HIS A 720 -2.06 3.80 -35.44
CA HIS A 720 -2.60 3.90 -34.08
C HIS A 720 -3.70 2.87 -33.88
N PHE A 721 -3.40 1.81 -33.13
CA PHE A 721 -4.37 0.80 -32.71
C PHE A 721 -4.97 1.18 -31.35
N ASP A 722 -6.30 1.12 -31.24
CA ASP A 722 -6.99 1.43 -29.97
C ASP A 722 -6.68 0.40 -28.88
N VAL A 723 -6.47 -0.86 -29.30
CA VAL A 723 -6.10 -1.99 -28.45
C VAL A 723 -5.09 -2.83 -29.22
N GLU A 724 -4.20 -3.50 -28.50
CA GLU A 724 -3.21 -4.37 -29.12
C GLU A 724 -3.85 -5.44 -30.03
N PRO A 725 -3.44 -5.51 -31.31
CA PRO A 725 -3.83 -6.60 -32.21
C PRO A 725 -3.34 -7.95 -31.65
N ARG A 726 -4.27 -8.81 -31.22
CA ARG A 726 -3.91 -10.14 -30.70
C ARG A 726 -3.53 -11.08 -31.85
N PRO A 727 -2.47 -11.91 -31.72
CA PRO A 727 -2.04 -12.81 -32.80
C PRO A 727 -3.15 -13.73 -33.33
N ILE A 728 -4.03 -14.23 -32.47
CA ILE A 728 -5.18 -15.07 -32.85
C ILE A 728 -6.17 -14.30 -33.73
N ALA A 729 -6.44 -13.04 -33.40
CA ALA A 729 -7.33 -12.18 -34.18
C ALA A 729 -6.72 -11.85 -35.54
N VAL A 730 -5.41 -11.57 -35.58
CA VAL A 730 -4.66 -11.34 -36.83
C VAL A 730 -4.70 -12.58 -37.73
N LYS A 731 -4.52 -13.78 -37.18
CA LYS A 731 -4.62 -15.05 -37.94
C LYS A 731 -6.01 -15.26 -38.53
N ARG A 732 -7.08 -15.13 -37.73
CA ARG A 732 -8.47 -15.24 -38.23
C ARG A 732 -8.78 -14.18 -39.28
N LEU A 733 -8.28 -12.97 -39.11
CA LEU A 733 -8.46 -11.88 -40.07
C LEU A 733 -7.75 -12.20 -41.39
N ALA A 734 -6.53 -12.77 -41.35
CA ALA A 734 -5.80 -13.18 -42.55
C ALA A 734 -6.58 -14.17 -43.41
N ASP A 735 -7.21 -15.18 -42.79
CA ASP A 735 -8.04 -16.16 -43.51
C ASP A 735 -9.21 -15.48 -44.23
N VAL A 736 -9.88 -14.53 -43.57
CA VAL A 736 -10.99 -13.75 -44.14
C VAL A 736 -10.52 -12.81 -45.26
N MET A 737 -9.34 -12.21 -45.12
CA MET A 737 -8.74 -11.34 -46.14
C MET A 737 -8.37 -12.12 -47.41
N VAL A 738 -7.76 -13.29 -47.25
CA VAL A 738 -7.44 -14.19 -48.35
C VAL A 738 -8.73 -14.66 -49.04
N LEU A 739 -9.77 -14.99 -48.28
CA LEU A 739 -11.08 -15.35 -48.84
C LEU A 739 -11.74 -14.17 -49.58
N ALA A 740 -11.64 -12.95 -49.05
CA ALA A 740 -12.13 -11.75 -49.72
C ALA A 740 -11.40 -11.54 -51.05
N ALA A 741 -10.07 -11.70 -51.07
CA ALA A 741 -9.24 -11.53 -52.27
C ALA A 741 -9.62 -12.49 -53.39
N GLN A 742 -10.10 -13.69 -53.06
CA GLN A 742 -10.53 -14.72 -54.01
C GLN A 742 -11.91 -14.44 -54.64
N LYS A 743 -12.73 -13.56 -54.06
CA LYS A 743 -14.06 -13.22 -54.60
C LYS A 743 -13.96 -12.10 -55.65
N PRO A 744 -14.77 -12.11 -56.73
CA PRO A 744 -14.72 -11.09 -57.78
C PRO A 744 -14.95 -9.65 -57.31
N ALA A 745 -15.78 -9.47 -56.28
CA ALA A 745 -16.05 -8.15 -55.69
C ALA A 745 -15.04 -7.73 -54.61
N HIS A 746 -14.04 -8.57 -54.30
CA HIS A 746 -13.13 -8.40 -53.17
C HIS A 746 -13.83 -8.14 -51.82
N ARG A 747 -15.03 -8.74 -51.67
CA ARG A 747 -15.95 -8.51 -50.56
C ARG A 747 -16.37 -9.81 -49.91
N VAL A 748 -16.38 -9.86 -48.59
CA VAL A 748 -16.85 -11.03 -47.82
C VAL A 748 -17.68 -10.59 -46.61
N GLU A 749 -18.64 -11.42 -46.21
CA GLU A 749 -19.39 -11.20 -44.98
C GLU A 749 -18.52 -11.50 -43.76
N LEU A 750 -18.69 -10.72 -42.70
CA LEU A 750 -17.93 -10.84 -41.45
C LEU A 750 -18.80 -11.46 -40.36
N GLU A 751 -18.27 -12.51 -39.74
CA GLU A 751 -18.82 -13.07 -38.50
C GLU A 751 -18.86 -12.00 -37.39
N ALA A 752 -19.92 -12.02 -36.58
CA ALA A 752 -20.07 -11.07 -35.48
C ALA A 752 -18.89 -11.08 -34.50
N SER A 753 -18.28 -12.25 -34.25
CA SER A 753 -17.16 -12.41 -33.31
C SER A 753 -15.84 -11.78 -33.76
N LEU A 754 -15.63 -11.59 -35.08
CA LEU A 754 -14.38 -11.04 -35.63
C LEU A 754 -14.52 -9.56 -36.02
N ARG A 755 -15.75 -9.03 -36.04
CA ARG A 755 -16.07 -7.71 -36.56
C ARG A 755 -15.33 -6.57 -35.84
N ASP A 756 -15.30 -6.61 -34.52
CA ASP A 756 -14.66 -5.56 -33.73
C ASP A 756 -13.13 -5.58 -33.90
N ASP A 757 -12.52 -6.77 -33.89
CA ASP A 757 -11.09 -6.94 -34.15
C ASP A 757 -10.74 -6.49 -35.59
N ALA A 758 -11.58 -6.84 -36.58
CA ALA A 758 -11.40 -6.40 -37.98
C ALA A 758 -11.50 -4.87 -38.12
N LYS A 759 -12.49 -4.23 -37.48
CA LYS A 759 -12.67 -2.76 -37.46
C LYS A 759 -11.46 -2.04 -36.84
N ARG A 760 -10.83 -2.63 -35.81
CA ARG A 760 -9.66 -2.07 -35.12
C ARG A 760 -8.34 -2.24 -35.87
N ILE A 761 -8.21 -3.30 -36.68
CA ILE A 761 -6.94 -3.67 -37.33
C ILE A 761 -6.93 -3.26 -38.82
N ALA A 762 -7.89 -3.73 -39.60
CA ALA A 762 -7.80 -3.67 -41.07
C ALA A 762 -7.81 -2.24 -41.66
N PRO A 763 -8.67 -1.31 -41.19
CA PRO A 763 -8.65 0.06 -41.68
C PRO A 763 -7.37 0.81 -41.32
N LYS A 764 -6.82 0.56 -40.11
CA LYS A 764 -5.58 1.20 -39.63
C LYS A 764 -4.36 0.75 -40.44
N LEU A 765 -4.41 -0.45 -41.00
CA LEU A 765 -3.39 -0.98 -41.91
C LEU A 765 -3.66 -0.67 -43.39
N ASP A 766 -4.68 0.10 -43.74
CA ASP A 766 -5.06 0.37 -45.14
C ASP A 766 -5.33 -0.90 -45.97
N LEU A 767 -5.74 -2.00 -45.32
CA LEU A 767 -5.99 -3.28 -45.99
C LEU A 767 -7.43 -3.40 -46.50
N ALA A 768 -8.39 -2.94 -45.71
CA ALA A 768 -9.80 -3.09 -46.01
C ALA A 768 -10.67 -2.04 -45.31
N GLU A 769 -11.82 -1.73 -45.92
CA GLU A 769 -12.93 -1.05 -45.26
C GLU A 769 -13.83 -2.09 -44.59
N VAL A 770 -14.22 -1.82 -43.34
CA VAL A 770 -15.03 -2.74 -42.53
C VAL A 770 -16.36 -2.08 -42.19
N GLY A 771 -17.44 -2.57 -42.81
CA GLY A 771 -18.81 -2.13 -42.53
C GLY A 771 -19.48 -2.92 -41.41
N GLU A 772 -20.80 -2.79 -41.28
CA GLU A 772 -21.60 -3.50 -40.27
C GLU A 772 -21.71 -5.01 -40.52
N ALA A 773 -21.69 -5.46 -41.77
CA ALA A 773 -21.88 -6.88 -42.13
C ALA A 773 -20.79 -7.45 -43.06
N ALA A 774 -19.96 -6.60 -43.66
CA ALA A 774 -19.02 -7.03 -44.68
C ALA A 774 -17.69 -6.29 -44.61
N LEU A 775 -16.66 -6.96 -45.11
CA LEU A 775 -15.31 -6.45 -45.31
C LEU A 775 -15.04 -6.30 -46.81
N GLN A 776 -14.46 -5.17 -47.20
CA GLN A 776 -14.11 -4.83 -48.58
C GLN A 776 -12.61 -4.51 -48.67
N LEU A 777 -11.85 -5.26 -49.48
CA LEU A 777 -10.42 -5.00 -49.63
C LEU A 777 -10.15 -3.68 -50.35
N ARG A 778 -9.11 -2.97 -49.91
CA ARG A 778 -8.59 -1.74 -50.52
C ARG A 778 -7.42 -2.02 -51.47
N ASP A 779 -7.07 -1.04 -52.30
CA ASP A 779 -6.01 -1.12 -53.33
C ASP A 779 -4.67 -0.50 -52.94
N ASP A 780 -4.58 0.17 -51.79
CA ASP A 780 -3.43 0.98 -51.39
C ASP A 780 -2.10 0.21 -51.45
N TRP A 781 -2.04 -0.96 -50.81
CA TRP A 781 -0.85 -1.83 -50.83
C TRP A 781 -0.59 -2.46 -52.21
N SER A 782 -1.64 -2.78 -52.96
CA SER A 782 -1.50 -3.29 -54.34
C SER A 782 -0.81 -2.25 -55.23
N GLN A 783 -1.22 -0.99 -55.14
CA GLN A 783 -0.62 0.12 -55.88
C GLN A 783 0.79 0.45 -55.38
N HIS A 784 1.04 0.37 -54.07
CA HIS A 784 2.38 0.59 -53.49
C HIS A 784 3.38 -0.45 -53.97
N PHE A 785 3.09 -1.75 -53.78
CA PHE A 785 3.99 -2.81 -54.21
C PHE A 785 4.16 -2.85 -55.73
N ALA A 786 3.10 -2.59 -56.52
CA ALA A 786 3.25 -2.49 -57.97
C ALA A 786 4.22 -1.38 -58.40
N ARG A 787 4.17 -0.20 -57.75
CA ARG A 787 5.13 0.89 -57.99
C ARG A 787 6.55 0.49 -57.63
N GLN A 788 6.75 -0.19 -56.50
CA GLN A 788 8.07 -0.65 -56.04
C GLN A 788 8.67 -1.74 -56.94
N ILE A 789 7.84 -2.69 -57.40
CA ILE A 789 8.25 -3.73 -58.35
C ILE A 789 8.66 -3.11 -59.68
N ALA A 790 7.90 -2.14 -60.19
CA ALA A 790 8.22 -1.44 -61.44
C ALA A 790 9.55 -0.66 -61.40
N GLN A 791 10.02 -0.28 -60.20
CA GLN A 791 11.32 0.37 -60.00
C GLN A 791 12.49 -0.61 -59.94
N GLN A 792 12.24 -1.91 -59.73
CA GLN A 792 13.28 -2.95 -59.72
C GLN A 792 13.42 -3.62 -61.10
N SER A 793 14.67 -3.93 -61.47
CA SER A 793 15.04 -4.48 -62.78
C SER A 793 14.60 -5.95 -62.96
N GLY A 794 13.33 -6.17 -63.31
CA GLY A 794 12.84 -7.43 -63.91
C GLY A 794 12.97 -8.71 -63.06
N ARG A 795 13.24 -8.60 -61.76
CA ARG A 795 13.25 -9.73 -60.82
C ARG A 795 11.97 -9.76 -60.00
N ASP A 796 11.48 -10.95 -59.68
CA ASP A 796 10.41 -11.11 -58.70
C ASP A 796 10.90 -10.69 -57.30
N PRO A 797 10.05 -10.02 -56.50
CA PRO A 797 10.46 -9.55 -55.17
C PRO A 797 10.57 -10.73 -54.19
N SER A 798 11.51 -10.60 -53.24
CA SER A 798 11.56 -11.47 -52.06
C SER A 798 10.65 -10.95 -50.95
N VAL A 799 10.32 -11.80 -49.97
CA VAL A 799 9.62 -11.36 -48.75
C VAL A 799 10.45 -10.29 -48.00
N ALA A 800 11.78 -10.40 -47.99
CA ALA A 800 12.66 -9.36 -47.45
C ALA A 800 12.48 -8.01 -48.17
N ASP A 801 12.34 -8.00 -49.50
CA ASP A 801 12.04 -6.79 -50.25
C ASP A 801 10.67 -6.22 -49.86
N LEU A 802 9.64 -7.06 -49.75
CA LEU A 802 8.30 -6.63 -49.33
C LEU A 802 8.31 -5.99 -47.94
N ARG A 803 8.94 -6.64 -46.95
CA ARG A 803 9.03 -6.12 -45.58
C ARG A 803 9.77 -4.78 -45.54
N ARG A 804 10.86 -4.64 -46.31
CA ARG A 804 11.56 -3.36 -46.47
C ARG A 804 10.69 -2.27 -47.10
N TRP A 805 9.82 -2.63 -48.05
CA TRP A 805 8.92 -1.70 -48.71
C TRP A 805 7.71 -1.30 -47.86
N LEU A 806 7.32 -2.09 -46.86
CA LEU A 806 6.30 -1.70 -45.87
C LEU A 806 6.73 -0.46 -45.07
N ASP A 807 8.04 -0.27 -44.90
CA ASP A 807 8.66 0.86 -44.20
C ASP A 807 9.05 2.02 -45.14
N GLN A 808 8.46 2.08 -46.34
CA GLN A 808 8.66 3.17 -47.30
C GLN A 808 7.32 3.80 -47.71
N PRO A 809 7.24 5.13 -47.89
CA PRO A 809 8.33 6.12 -47.80
C PRO A 809 8.78 6.41 -46.36
N GLU A 810 7.91 6.21 -45.39
CA GLU A 810 8.17 6.40 -43.96
C GLU A 810 8.08 5.06 -43.24
N LYS A 811 8.93 4.88 -42.23
CA LYS A 811 8.98 3.64 -41.46
C LYS A 811 7.69 3.46 -40.66
N ARG A 812 7.09 2.27 -40.75
CA ARG A 812 5.93 1.87 -39.98
C ARG A 812 6.34 0.98 -38.81
N GLY A 813 7.34 0.12 -38.95
CA GLY A 813 7.84 -0.74 -37.86
C GLY A 813 6.85 -1.80 -37.41
N LEU A 814 5.95 -2.27 -38.29
CA LEU A 814 4.91 -3.24 -37.94
C LEU A 814 5.50 -4.52 -37.33
N ARG A 815 4.76 -5.17 -36.42
CA ARG A 815 5.13 -6.52 -35.92
C ARG A 815 5.04 -7.54 -37.06
N ASP A 816 5.87 -8.58 -37.02
CA ASP A 816 5.97 -9.59 -38.09
C ASP A 816 4.62 -10.20 -38.49
N ASP A 817 3.74 -10.46 -37.54
CA ASP A 817 2.40 -10.98 -37.83
C ASP A 817 1.51 -9.99 -38.60
N LEU A 818 1.64 -8.69 -38.35
CA LEU A 818 0.95 -7.64 -39.11
C LEU A 818 1.58 -7.42 -40.49
N GLN A 819 2.91 -7.54 -40.60
CA GLN A 819 3.60 -7.54 -41.90
C GLN A 819 3.13 -8.72 -42.76
N ASP A 820 3.10 -9.93 -42.18
CA ASP A 820 2.63 -11.15 -42.82
C ASP A 820 1.17 -11.01 -43.25
N LEU A 821 0.31 -10.38 -42.44
CA LEU A 821 -1.08 -10.08 -42.82
C LEU A 821 -1.16 -9.24 -44.09
N VAL A 822 -0.37 -8.15 -44.19
CA VAL A 822 -0.34 -7.29 -45.38
C VAL A 822 0.16 -8.07 -46.59
N ILE A 823 1.26 -8.81 -46.43
CA ILE A 823 1.91 -9.59 -47.49
C ILE A 823 0.95 -10.68 -48.01
N LEU A 824 0.40 -11.53 -47.14
CA LEU A 824 -0.49 -12.62 -47.53
C LEU A 824 -1.77 -12.11 -48.21
N THR A 825 -2.32 -10.99 -47.73
CA THR A 825 -3.49 -10.34 -48.37
C THR A 825 -3.15 -9.86 -49.78
N TRP A 826 -1.99 -9.23 -49.96
CA TRP A 826 -1.54 -8.77 -51.27
C TRP A 826 -1.23 -9.92 -52.24
N LEU A 827 -0.59 -10.99 -51.76
CA LEU A 827 -0.31 -12.20 -52.56
C LEU A 827 -1.59 -12.82 -53.10
N ALA A 828 -2.59 -13.00 -52.24
CA ALA A 828 -3.88 -13.55 -52.63
C ALA A 828 -4.58 -12.68 -53.68
N LYS A 829 -4.51 -11.36 -53.54
CA LYS A 829 -5.16 -10.41 -54.45
C LYS A 829 -4.45 -10.25 -55.80
N SER A 830 -3.13 -10.39 -55.81
CA SER A 830 -2.28 -10.24 -57.02
C SER A 830 -1.99 -11.57 -57.73
N ASN A 831 -2.61 -12.67 -57.31
CA ASN A 831 -2.39 -14.02 -57.85
C ASN A 831 -0.90 -14.42 -57.81
N ARG A 832 -0.23 -14.10 -56.70
CA ARG A 832 1.17 -14.45 -56.46
C ARG A 832 1.26 -15.54 -55.38
N SER A 833 2.23 -16.43 -55.56
CA SER A 833 2.52 -17.54 -54.63
C SER A 833 3.95 -17.45 -54.13
N LEU A 834 4.18 -17.95 -52.91
CA LEU A 834 5.51 -18.01 -52.31
C LEU A 834 6.25 -19.27 -52.76
N TYR A 835 7.53 -19.12 -53.07
CA TYR A 835 8.44 -20.21 -53.36
C TYR A 835 9.67 -20.11 -52.46
N ARG A 836 10.07 -21.24 -51.86
CA ARG A 836 11.29 -21.34 -51.06
C ARG A 836 12.17 -22.44 -51.67
N PHE A 837 13.40 -22.09 -52.04
CA PHE A 837 14.32 -22.99 -52.74
C PHE A 837 13.70 -23.65 -53.99
N GLY A 838 12.88 -22.89 -54.73
CA GLY A 838 12.20 -23.36 -55.95
C GLY A 838 10.95 -24.22 -55.74
N GLN A 839 10.59 -24.55 -54.49
CA GLN A 839 9.37 -25.30 -54.16
C GLN A 839 8.25 -24.38 -53.65
N PRO A 840 6.97 -24.65 -53.96
CA PRO A 840 5.86 -23.88 -53.40
C PRO A 840 5.86 -23.90 -51.87
N PHE A 841 5.72 -22.74 -51.25
CA PHE A 841 5.70 -22.56 -49.80
C PHE A 841 4.35 -21.97 -49.36
N ARG A 842 3.71 -22.57 -48.35
CA ARG A 842 2.48 -22.03 -47.76
C ARG A 842 2.86 -21.11 -46.59
N GLY A 843 2.73 -19.80 -46.80
CA GLY A 843 2.90 -18.83 -45.74
C GLY A 843 1.70 -18.84 -44.78
N GLU A 844 1.98 -18.69 -43.49
CA GLU A 844 0.99 -18.43 -42.45
C GLU A 844 1.46 -17.24 -41.60
N ILE A 845 0.54 -16.61 -40.88
CA ILE A 845 0.88 -15.52 -39.95
C ILE A 845 1.93 -16.02 -38.94
N GLY A 846 3.07 -15.31 -38.86
CA GLY A 846 4.23 -15.65 -38.04
C GLY A 846 5.21 -16.62 -38.70
N ASN A 847 4.93 -17.09 -39.93
CA ASN A 847 5.80 -17.99 -40.68
C ASN A 847 5.79 -17.64 -42.17
N VAL A 848 6.43 -16.53 -42.51
CA VAL A 848 6.73 -16.11 -43.87
C VAL A 848 8.22 -15.76 -43.96
N PRO A 849 9.10 -16.75 -44.25
CA PRO A 849 10.55 -16.53 -44.27
C PRO A 849 10.99 -15.49 -45.31
N ASN A 850 11.96 -14.66 -44.93
CA ASN A 850 12.49 -13.54 -45.73
C ASN A 850 13.05 -13.96 -47.09
N GLU A 851 13.60 -15.16 -47.19
CA GLU A 851 14.18 -15.73 -48.40
C GLU A 851 13.15 -16.29 -49.40
N CYS A 852 11.85 -16.26 -49.08
CA CYS A 852 10.83 -16.71 -50.02
C CYS A 852 10.72 -15.72 -51.21
N GLU A 853 10.73 -16.27 -52.41
CA GLU A 853 10.48 -15.53 -53.65
C GLU A 853 8.98 -15.46 -53.93
N VAL A 854 8.52 -14.33 -54.44
CA VAL A 854 7.11 -14.09 -54.74
C VAL A 854 6.89 -14.10 -56.24
N ARG A 855 6.24 -15.17 -56.75
CA ARG A 855 6.07 -15.37 -58.19
C ARG A 855 4.61 -15.26 -58.60
N GLU A 856 4.36 -14.54 -59.69
CA GLU A 856 3.03 -14.45 -60.31
C GLU A 856 2.66 -15.77 -60.97
N GLN A 857 1.45 -16.25 -60.71
CA GLN A 857 0.96 -17.49 -61.28
C GLN A 857 0.02 -17.18 -62.47
N PRO A 858 0.26 -17.78 -63.64
CA PRO A 858 -0.74 -17.74 -64.69
C PRO A 858 -2.02 -18.41 -64.20
N LEU A 859 -3.18 -17.79 -64.36
CA LEU A 859 -4.46 -18.41 -64.00
C LEU A 859 -5.09 -19.09 -65.23
N PRO A 860 -5.72 -20.27 -65.06
CA PRO A 860 -6.54 -20.88 -66.12
C PRO A 860 -7.77 -20.02 -66.43
N THR A 861 -8.42 -20.27 -67.57
CA THR A 861 -9.66 -19.57 -67.92
C THR A 861 -10.75 -19.88 -66.89
N ALA A 862 -11.73 -18.98 -66.72
CA ALA A 862 -12.82 -19.20 -65.76
C ALA A 862 -13.62 -20.47 -66.10
N ALA A 863 -13.87 -20.69 -67.39
CA ALA A 863 -14.56 -21.90 -67.87
C ALA A 863 -13.78 -23.19 -67.56
N ASP A 864 -12.46 -23.19 -67.81
CA ASP A 864 -11.61 -24.36 -67.54
C ASP A 864 -11.51 -24.64 -66.04
N TRP A 865 -11.36 -23.60 -65.22
CA TRP A 865 -11.34 -23.73 -63.76
C TRP A 865 -12.65 -24.34 -63.23
N ASP A 866 -13.79 -23.75 -63.58
CA ASP A 866 -15.10 -24.23 -63.11
C ASP A 866 -15.40 -25.65 -63.58
N LYS A 867 -14.96 -26.02 -64.78
CA LYS A 867 -15.10 -27.40 -65.27
C LYS A 867 -14.20 -28.37 -64.49
N ALA A 868 -12.94 -28.01 -64.28
CA ALA A 868 -11.97 -28.85 -63.58
C ALA A 868 -12.31 -29.05 -62.10
N THR A 869 -12.71 -27.99 -61.38
CA THR A 869 -13.09 -28.09 -59.97
C THR A 869 -14.37 -28.89 -59.76
N ARG A 870 -15.36 -28.76 -60.65
CA ARG A 870 -16.55 -29.61 -60.65
C ARG A 870 -16.21 -31.07 -60.90
N LEU A 871 -15.44 -31.37 -61.95
CA LEU A 871 -15.09 -32.74 -62.31
C LEU A 871 -14.21 -33.41 -61.23
N ALA A 872 -13.20 -32.71 -60.72
CA ALA A 872 -12.36 -33.20 -59.64
C ALA A 872 -13.13 -33.31 -58.31
N GLY A 873 -14.06 -32.38 -58.06
CA GLY A 873 -15.01 -32.43 -56.95
C GLY A 873 -15.89 -33.68 -56.98
N ASP A 874 -16.37 -34.03 -58.16
CA ASP A 874 -17.18 -35.21 -58.40
C ASP A 874 -16.38 -36.52 -58.26
N ILE A 875 -15.17 -36.59 -58.82
CA ILE A 875 -14.46 -37.87 -58.96
C ILE A 875 -13.40 -38.08 -57.87
N LEU A 876 -12.65 -37.06 -57.49
CA LEU A 876 -11.48 -37.19 -56.61
C LEU A 876 -11.81 -36.85 -55.15
N ASP A 877 -12.22 -35.62 -54.90
CA ASP A 877 -12.48 -35.07 -53.56
C ASP A 877 -13.52 -33.94 -53.62
N PRO A 878 -14.69 -34.10 -52.97
CA PRO A 878 -15.76 -33.08 -52.93
C PRO A 878 -15.29 -31.68 -52.51
N MET A 879 -14.25 -31.56 -51.68
CA MET A 879 -13.76 -30.26 -51.23
C MET A 879 -13.17 -29.42 -52.39
N MET A 880 -12.71 -30.06 -53.47
CA MET A 880 -12.14 -29.36 -54.63
C MET A 880 -13.14 -28.49 -55.39
N ALA A 881 -14.44 -28.82 -55.34
CA ALA A 881 -15.49 -28.02 -55.97
C ALA A 881 -15.63 -26.62 -55.35
N SER A 882 -15.17 -26.45 -54.10
CA SER A 882 -15.22 -25.18 -53.38
C SER A 882 -14.00 -24.28 -53.58
N LEU A 883 -13.00 -24.73 -54.35
CA LEU A 883 -11.77 -23.97 -54.60
C LEU A 883 -12.03 -22.80 -55.57
N TYR A 884 -11.48 -21.64 -55.23
CA TYR A 884 -11.60 -20.43 -56.04
C TYR A 884 -10.45 -20.28 -57.03
N ARG A 885 -10.74 -19.69 -58.20
CA ARG A 885 -9.76 -19.42 -59.26
C ARG A 885 -8.75 -18.36 -58.83
N SER A 886 -7.67 -18.82 -58.20
CA SER A 886 -6.61 -17.98 -57.62
C SER A 886 -5.29 -18.77 -57.56
N ALA A 887 -4.17 -18.07 -57.36
CA ALA A 887 -2.87 -18.71 -57.23
C ALA A 887 -2.79 -19.70 -56.04
N PRO A 888 -3.30 -19.38 -54.83
CA PRO A 888 -3.41 -20.36 -53.75
C PRO A 888 -4.34 -21.53 -54.09
N GLY A 889 -5.45 -21.23 -54.77
CA GLY A 889 -6.39 -22.26 -55.23
C GLY A 889 -5.76 -23.27 -56.18
N LEU A 890 -4.92 -22.81 -57.12
CA LEU A 890 -4.18 -23.66 -58.05
C LEU A 890 -3.24 -24.63 -57.34
N VAL A 891 -2.48 -24.14 -56.36
CA VAL A 891 -1.56 -24.95 -55.56
C VAL A 891 -2.33 -25.98 -54.75
N GLU A 892 -3.45 -25.59 -54.13
CA GLU A 892 -4.29 -26.52 -53.35
C GLU A 892 -4.93 -27.59 -54.23
N PHE A 893 -5.45 -27.20 -55.40
CA PHE A 893 -6.01 -28.12 -56.39
C PHE A 893 -4.96 -29.15 -56.82
N SER A 894 -3.76 -28.69 -57.22
CA SER A 894 -2.67 -29.59 -57.63
C SER A 894 -2.24 -30.52 -56.49
N ARG A 895 -2.11 -30.01 -55.26
CA ARG A 895 -1.70 -30.82 -54.10
C ARG A 895 -2.73 -31.89 -53.78
N ALA A 896 -4.00 -31.50 -53.66
CA ALA A 896 -5.07 -32.40 -53.29
C ALA A 896 -5.30 -33.46 -54.39
N ALA A 897 -5.20 -33.09 -55.68
CA ALA A 897 -5.32 -34.03 -56.78
C ALA A 897 -4.17 -35.06 -56.78
N LYS A 898 -2.91 -34.59 -56.70
CA LYS A 898 -1.73 -35.47 -56.64
C LYS A 898 -1.76 -36.40 -55.43
N LYS A 899 -2.18 -35.90 -54.26
CA LYS A 899 -2.33 -36.71 -53.05
C LYS A 899 -3.36 -37.83 -53.26
N ARG A 900 -4.55 -37.49 -53.75
CA ARG A 900 -5.61 -38.47 -53.98
C ARG A 900 -5.20 -39.54 -54.97
N VAL A 901 -4.50 -39.16 -56.04
CA VAL A 901 -3.94 -40.09 -57.02
C VAL A 901 -2.91 -41.01 -56.37
N ALA A 902 -1.94 -40.47 -55.63
CA ALA A 902 -0.92 -41.26 -54.94
C ALA A 902 -1.53 -42.29 -53.97
N ASP A 903 -2.57 -41.91 -53.24
CA ASP A 903 -3.25 -42.78 -52.26
C ASP A 903 -4.04 -43.94 -52.93
N THR A 904 -4.43 -43.79 -54.20
CA THR A 904 -5.37 -44.72 -54.87
C THR A 904 -4.80 -45.44 -56.10
N ALA A 905 -3.72 -44.94 -56.72
CA ALA A 905 -3.15 -45.47 -57.96
C ALA A 905 -2.75 -46.96 -57.87
N ALA A 906 -2.09 -47.37 -56.78
CA ALA A 906 -1.69 -48.76 -56.58
C ALA A 906 -2.89 -49.72 -56.47
N HIS A 907 -3.99 -49.27 -55.83
CA HIS A 907 -5.21 -50.05 -55.72
C HIS A 907 -5.93 -50.16 -57.08
N LEU A 908 -5.95 -49.09 -57.85
CA LEU A 908 -6.54 -49.08 -59.20
C LEU A 908 -5.83 -50.05 -60.15
N LEU A 909 -4.49 -50.10 -60.09
CA LEU A 909 -3.70 -51.08 -60.87
C LEU A 909 -4.01 -52.53 -60.46
N ASN A 910 -4.17 -52.79 -59.16
CA ASN A 910 -4.56 -54.11 -58.68
C ASN A 910 -5.98 -54.49 -59.10
N TYR A 911 -6.93 -53.55 -59.04
CA TYR A 911 -8.29 -53.76 -59.53
C TYR A 911 -8.32 -54.12 -61.02
N LEU A 912 -7.56 -53.40 -61.86
CA LEU A 912 -7.42 -53.74 -63.28
C LEU A 912 -6.92 -55.17 -63.48
N ARG A 913 -5.90 -55.58 -62.71
CA ARG A 913 -5.39 -56.95 -62.76
C ARG A 913 -6.47 -57.98 -62.35
N VAL A 914 -7.25 -57.70 -61.31
CA VAL A 914 -8.36 -58.57 -60.88
C VAL A 914 -9.41 -58.70 -61.98
N VAL A 915 -9.81 -57.59 -62.62
CA VAL A 915 -10.78 -57.61 -63.73
C VAL A 915 -10.24 -58.45 -64.89
N GLU A 916 -8.96 -58.28 -65.28
CA GLU A 916 -8.34 -59.08 -66.34
C GLU A 916 -8.26 -60.58 -65.99
N GLN A 917 -7.91 -60.90 -64.74
CA GLN A 917 -7.88 -62.28 -64.24
C GLN A 917 -9.27 -62.90 -64.30
N LEU A 918 -10.31 -62.19 -63.85
CA LEU A 918 -11.69 -62.68 -63.87
C LEU A 918 -12.22 -62.84 -65.29
N MET A 919 -11.96 -61.89 -66.20
CA MET A 919 -12.31 -62.02 -67.62
C MET A 919 -11.70 -63.29 -68.25
N THR A 920 -10.44 -63.56 -67.94
CA THR A 920 -9.72 -64.76 -68.40
C THR A 920 -10.32 -66.02 -67.78
N LEU A 921 -10.58 -65.98 -66.47
CA LEU A 921 -11.12 -67.10 -65.71
C LEU A 921 -12.51 -67.52 -66.20
N VAL A 922 -13.39 -66.57 -66.54
CA VAL A 922 -14.75 -66.87 -67.05
C VAL A 922 -14.81 -67.02 -68.56
N GLN A 923 -13.70 -66.85 -69.29
CA GLN A 923 -13.68 -66.82 -70.76
C GLN A 923 -14.74 -65.87 -71.33
N ALA A 924 -14.76 -64.63 -70.83
CA ALA A 924 -15.79 -63.65 -71.17
C ALA A 924 -15.98 -63.48 -72.69
N ASP A 925 -14.89 -63.56 -73.47
CA ASP A 925 -14.91 -63.48 -74.95
C ASP A 925 -15.70 -64.62 -75.62
N VAL A 926 -15.76 -65.79 -74.97
CA VAL A 926 -16.48 -66.98 -75.45
C VAL A 926 -17.90 -67.02 -74.91
N VAL A 927 -18.09 -66.68 -73.63
CA VAL A 927 -19.39 -66.77 -72.94
C VAL A 927 -20.32 -65.60 -73.31
N ALA A 928 -19.78 -64.40 -73.50
CA ALA A 928 -20.52 -63.19 -73.85
C ALA A 928 -19.95 -62.57 -75.14
N THR A 929 -20.02 -63.34 -76.23
CA THR A 929 -19.40 -62.96 -77.52
C THR A 929 -19.97 -61.65 -78.06
N GLY A 930 -19.10 -60.68 -78.35
CA GLY A 930 -19.47 -59.40 -78.96
C GLY A 930 -19.84 -58.29 -77.97
N GLU A 931 -19.85 -58.55 -76.66
CA GLU A 931 -20.06 -57.51 -75.65
C GLU A 931 -18.77 -56.71 -75.35
N PRO A 932 -18.86 -55.37 -75.21
CA PRO A 932 -17.70 -54.55 -74.87
C PRO A 932 -17.28 -54.71 -73.40
N ALA A 933 -15.98 -54.76 -73.15
CA ALA A 933 -15.40 -54.78 -71.80
C ALA A 933 -15.39 -53.39 -71.15
N LEU A 934 -16.58 -52.86 -70.85
CA LEU A 934 -16.81 -51.52 -70.31
C LEU A 934 -16.07 -51.27 -68.99
N ARG A 935 -16.08 -52.22 -68.04
CA ARG A 935 -15.35 -52.09 -66.76
C ARG A 935 -13.84 -51.96 -66.94
N LYS A 936 -13.25 -52.86 -67.74
CA LYS A 936 -11.81 -52.80 -68.05
C LYS A 936 -11.46 -51.47 -68.73
N THR A 937 -12.29 -51.03 -69.67
CA THR A 937 -12.09 -49.79 -70.41
C THR A 937 -12.20 -48.56 -69.50
N GLY A 938 -13.20 -48.51 -68.62
CA GLY A 938 -13.40 -47.43 -67.65
C GLY A 938 -12.24 -47.32 -66.65
N ALA A 939 -11.84 -48.46 -66.06
CA ALA A 939 -10.71 -48.51 -65.13
C ALA A 939 -9.37 -48.17 -65.80
N ALA A 940 -9.17 -48.55 -67.07
CA ALA A 940 -7.97 -48.20 -67.82
C ALA A 940 -7.89 -46.70 -68.13
N ARG A 941 -9.02 -46.07 -68.49
CA ARG A 941 -9.10 -44.61 -68.67
C ARG A 941 -8.79 -43.84 -67.38
N LEU A 942 -9.30 -44.32 -66.24
CA LEU A 942 -9.01 -43.74 -64.93
C LEU A 942 -7.51 -43.84 -64.58
N ARG A 943 -6.87 -44.99 -64.89
CA ARG A 943 -5.42 -45.18 -64.74
C ARG A 943 -4.64 -44.19 -65.63
N ASP A 944 -5.03 -44.03 -66.88
CA ASP A 944 -4.34 -43.13 -67.82
C ASP A 944 -4.47 -41.67 -67.36
N TRP A 945 -5.63 -41.30 -66.83
CA TRP A 945 -5.81 -39.99 -66.22
C TRP A 945 -4.93 -39.79 -64.97
N PHE A 946 -4.81 -40.79 -64.10
CA PHE A 946 -3.93 -40.72 -62.92
C PHE A 946 -2.47 -40.54 -63.33
N ALA A 947 -2.00 -41.29 -64.32
CA ALA A 947 -0.64 -41.14 -64.87
C ALA A 947 -0.42 -39.73 -65.47
N ALA A 948 -1.44 -39.17 -66.11
CA ALA A 948 -1.40 -37.81 -66.66
C ALA A 948 -1.35 -36.73 -65.55
N ILE A 949 -2.05 -36.92 -64.43
CA ILE A 949 -1.95 -36.04 -63.25
C ILE A 949 -0.56 -36.11 -62.60
N GLU A 950 0.00 -37.32 -62.43
CA GLU A 950 1.31 -37.52 -61.81
C GLU A 950 2.45 -36.92 -62.62
N SER A 951 2.37 -37.00 -63.95
CA SER A 951 3.40 -36.49 -64.86
C SER A 951 3.38 -34.97 -65.05
N SER A 952 2.32 -34.27 -64.62
CA SER A 952 2.21 -32.81 -64.75
C SER A 952 3.10 -32.09 -63.74
N SER A 953 3.99 -31.22 -64.25
CA SER A 953 4.90 -30.40 -63.43
C SER A 953 4.34 -29.00 -63.13
N SER A 954 3.47 -28.46 -64.00
CA SER A 954 2.79 -27.18 -63.79
C SER A 954 1.40 -27.36 -63.17
N GLU A 955 1.06 -26.51 -62.19
CA GLU A 955 -0.25 -26.49 -61.52
C GLU A 955 -1.37 -26.09 -62.48
N VAL A 956 -1.09 -25.15 -63.41
CA VAL A 956 -2.06 -24.66 -64.39
C VAL A 956 -2.31 -25.69 -65.48
N GLU A 957 -1.26 -26.36 -65.94
CA GLU A 957 -1.39 -27.46 -66.89
C GLU A 957 -2.23 -28.60 -66.32
N LEU A 958 -2.08 -28.90 -65.03
CA LEU A 958 -2.88 -29.92 -64.35
C LEU A 958 -4.38 -29.57 -64.37
N VAL A 959 -4.75 -28.32 -64.06
CA VAL A 959 -6.15 -27.87 -64.17
C VAL A 959 -6.65 -27.97 -65.60
N ASN A 960 -5.87 -27.49 -66.57
CA ASN A 960 -6.24 -27.55 -67.98
C ASN A 960 -6.39 -29.01 -68.47
N LEU A 961 -5.58 -29.93 -67.96
CA LEU A 961 -5.64 -31.35 -68.26
C LEU A 961 -6.95 -31.96 -67.76
N VAL A 962 -7.35 -31.64 -66.52
CA VAL A 962 -8.64 -32.08 -65.97
C VAL A 962 -9.81 -31.44 -66.71
N ALA A 963 -9.73 -30.15 -67.06
CA ALA A 963 -10.78 -29.44 -67.81
C ALA A 963 -10.99 -30.01 -69.21
N ARG A 964 -9.92 -30.49 -69.87
CA ARG A 964 -9.98 -31.07 -71.22
C ARG A 964 -10.59 -32.46 -71.27
N LEU A 965 -10.76 -33.13 -70.14
CA LEU A 965 -11.47 -34.41 -70.10
C LEU A 965 -12.93 -34.21 -70.52
N ASP A 966 -13.35 -35.00 -71.48
CA ASP A 966 -14.72 -35.09 -71.93
C ASP A 966 -15.25 -36.48 -71.58
N LEU A 967 -15.64 -36.62 -70.31
CA LEU A 967 -16.19 -37.87 -69.78
C LEU A 967 -17.72 -37.83 -69.90
N SER A 968 -18.30 -38.93 -70.37
CA SER A 968 -19.76 -39.10 -70.36
C SER A 968 -20.28 -39.24 -68.92
N THR A 969 -21.60 -39.08 -68.73
CA THR A 969 -22.23 -39.29 -67.41
C THR A 969 -22.02 -40.70 -66.87
N GLU A 970 -21.97 -41.69 -67.76
CA GLU A 970 -21.71 -43.09 -67.40
C GLU A 970 -20.26 -43.30 -66.96
N GLU A 971 -19.30 -42.63 -67.61
CA GLU A 971 -17.88 -42.71 -67.26
C GLU A 971 -17.58 -42.02 -65.92
N ILE A 972 -18.28 -40.91 -65.61
CA ILE A 972 -18.20 -40.26 -64.30
C ILE A 972 -18.79 -41.17 -63.20
N ALA A 973 -19.94 -41.80 -63.47
CA ALA A 973 -20.55 -42.76 -62.54
C ALA A 973 -19.64 -43.97 -62.28
N GLU A 974 -19.00 -44.49 -63.33
CA GLU A 974 -18.03 -45.56 -63.22
C GLU A 974 -16.80 -45.16 -62.40
N ALA A 975 -16.21 -44.00 -62.69
CA ALA A 975 -15.05 -43.51 -61.94
C ALA A 975 -15.37 -43.33 -60.45
N LYS A 976 -16.56 -42.78 -60.12
CA LYS A 976 -17.05 -42.66 -58.75
C LYS A 976 -17.19 -44.02 -58.06
N ALA A 977 -17.85 -44.98 -58.71
CA ALA A 977 -18.08 -46.31 -58.15
C ALA A 977 -16.75 -47.06 -57.91
N VAL A 978 -15.85 -47.02 -58.89
CA VAL A 978 -14.53 -47.64 -58.77
C VAL A 978 -13.73 -46.98 -57.65
N LEU A 979 -13.62 -45.65 -57.60
CA LEU A 979 -12.81 -44.96 -56.57
C LEU A 979 -13.36 -45.09 -55.15
N ALA A 980 -14.69 -45.15 -54.99
CA ALA A 980 -15.31 -45.39 -53.69
C ALA A 980 -14.99 -46.78 -53.14
N GLY A 981 -14.92 -47.79 -54.01
CA GLY A 981 -14.69 -49.20 -53.64
C GLY A 981 -13.28 -49.74 -53.91
N VAL A 982 -12.36 -48.94 -54.46
CA VAL A 982 -11.13 -49.45 -55.14
C VAL A 982 -10.29 -50.39 -54.27
N GLN A 983 -10.22 -50.14 -52.95
CA GLN A 983 -9.48 -50.99 -52.02
C GLN A 983 -10.11 -52.38 -51.83
N ALA A 984 -11.45 -52.44 -51.76
CA ALA A 984 -12.19 -53.68 -51.64
C ALA A 984 -12.20 -54.43 -52.99
N LEU A 985 -12.44 -53.70 -54.08
CA LEU A 985 -12.45 -54.24 -55.44
C LEU A 985 -11.10 -54.85 -55.85
N ALA A 986 -9.99 -54.23 -55.43
CA ALA A 986 -8.64 -54.76 -55.64
C ALA A 986 -8.34 -56.09 -54.92
N ARG A 987 -9.24 -56.56 -54.05
CA ARG A 987 -9.12 -57.81 -53.28
C ARG A 987 -10.18 -58.85 -53.67
N VAL A 988 -11.05 -58.55 -54.63
CA VAL A 988 -12.07 -59.50 -55.08
C VAL A 988 -11.38 -60.68 -55.75
N GLU A 989 -11.76 -61.89 -55.33
CA GLU A 989 -11.27 -63.14 -55.89
C GLU A 989 -12.46 -64.08 -56.08
N ALA A 990 -12.53 -64.74 -57.23
CA ALA A 990 -13.49 -65.82 -57.47
C ALA A 990 -12.80 -67.17 -57.30
N LYS A 991 -13.45 -68.12 -56.62
CA LYS A 991 -12.93 -69.48 -56.46
C LYS A 991 -12.77 -70.20 -57.80
N HIS A 992 -11.53 -70.29 -58.25
CA HIS A 992 -11.12 -70.94 -59.50
C HIS A 992 -11.73 -72.34 -59.71
N TYR A 993 -11.80 -73.15 -58.64
CA TYR A 993 -12.36 -74.49 -58.72
C TYR A 993 -13.86 -74.47 -59.06
N LEU A 994 -14.64 -73.53 -58.52
CA LEU A 994 -16.08 -73.41 -58.82
C LEU A 994 -16.31 -73.06 -60.29
N VAL A 995 -15.55 -72.11 -60.83
CA VAL A 995 -15.65 -71.72 -62.25
C VAL A 995 -15.31 -72.91 -63.16
N ASN A 996 -14.26 -73.65 -62.85
CA ASN A 996 -13.86 -74.84 -63.62
C ASN A 996 -14.88 -75.97 -63.52
N SER A 997 -15.44 -76.21 -62.33
CA SER A 997 -16.50 -77.21 -62.11
C SER A 997 -17.77 -76.85 -62.89
N LEU A 998 -18.22 -75.60 -62.84
CA LEU A 998 -19.38 -75.16 -63.61
C LEU A 998 -19.13 -75.26 -65.12
N ARG A 999 -17.92 -74.95 -65.60
CA ARG A 999 -17.55 -75.14 -67.02
C ARG A 999 -17.64 -76.60 -67.43
N SER A 1000 -17.16 -77.51 -66.58
CA SER A 1000 -17.26 -78.95 -66.83
C SER A 1000 -18.71 -79.43 -66.87
N ILE A 1001 -19.58 -78.90 -66.01
CA ILE A 1001 -21.02 -79.22 -66.00
C ILE A 1001 -21.70 -78.67 -67.26
N ALA A 1002 -21.36 -77.43 -67.63
CA ALA A 1002 -21.89 -76.74 -68.79
C ALA A 1002 -21.50 -77.38 -70.14
N ALA A 1003 -20.30 -77.98 -70.23
CA ALA A 1003 -19.84 -78.70 -71.40
C ALA A 1003 -20.51 -80.09 -71.58
N GLY A 1004 -21.19 -80.60 -70.54
CA GLY A 1004 -21.96 -81.84 -70.61
C GLY A 1004 -23.35 -81.64 -71.22
N SER A 1005 -24.04 -82.75 -71.54
CA SER A 1005 -25.40 -82.73 -72.08
C SER A 1005 -26.49 -83.03 -71.04
N GLY A 1006 -26.21 -82.79 -69.75
CA GLY A 1006 -27.11 -83.09 -68.63
C GLY A 1006 -28.09 -81.95 -68.30
N GLU A 1007 -29.11 -82.21 -67.47
CA GLU A 1007 -30.15 -81.22 -67.12
C GLU A 1007 -29.62 -79.97 -66.39
N PHE A 1008 -28.44 -80.06 -65.78
CA PHE A 1008 -27.80 -78.96 -65.06
C PHE A 1008 -26.94 -78.05 -65.95
N ALA A 1009 -26.66 -78.44 -67.20
CA ALA A 1009 -25.83 -77.68 -68.13
C ALA A 1009 -26.40 -76.28 -68.45
N PRO A 1010 -27.72 -76.09 -68.71
CA PRO A 1010 -28.29 -74.76 -68.96
C PRO A 1010 -28.14 -73.82 -67.77
N ARG A 1011 -28.33 -74.33 -66.54
CA ARG A 1011 -28.21 -73.55 -65.30
C ARG A 1011 -26.75 -73.18 -65.00
N ALA A 1012 -25.80 -74.07 -65.29
CA ALA A 1012 -24.37 -73.77 -65.21
C ALA A 1012 -23.95 -72.67 -66.20
N ASN A 1013 -24.44 -72.74 -67.45
CA ASN A 1013 -24.22 -71.69 -68.45
C ASN A 1013 -24.76 -70.34 -67.99
N GLN A 1014 -26.00 -70.30 -67.49
CA GLN A 1014 -26.61 -69.05 -67.02
C GLN A 1014 -25.83 -68.39 -65.87
N ILE A 1015 -25.28 -69.18 -64.93
CA ILE A 1015 -24.47 -68.67 -63.82
C ILE A 1015 -23.12 -68.11 -64.33
N LEU A 1016 -22.49 -68.80 -65.29
CA LEU A 1016 -21.25 -68.33 -65.92
C LEU A 1016 -21.47 -67.08 -66.79
N GLU A 1017 -22.57 -67.02 -67.53
CA GLU A 1017 -22.99 -65.85 -68.32
C GLU A 1017 -23.26 -64.64 -67.42
N SER A 1018 -23.97 -64.82 -66.31
CA SER A 1018 -24.23 -63.75 -65.34
C SER A 1018 -22.93 -63.15 -64.78
N LEU A 1019 -21.96 -64.00 -64.39
CA LEU A 1019 -20.66 -63.53 -63.94
C LEU A 1019 -19.86 -62.87 -65.08
N ALA A 1020 -19.90 -63.42 -66.30
CA ALA A 1020 -19.22 -62.84 -67.46
C ALA A 1020 -19.76 -61.44 -67.81
N HIS A 1021 -21.08 -61.27 -67.88
CA HIS A 1021 -21.73 -59.97 -68.07
C HIS A 1021 -21.37 -59.01 -66.95
N ALA A 1022 -21.43 -59.48 -65.70
CA ALA A 1022 -21.08 -58.65 -64.56
C ALA A 1022 -19.62 -58.20 -64.62
N VAL A 1023 -18.68 -59.01 -65.12
CA VAL A 1023 -17.25 -58.63 -65.28
C VAL A 1023 -17.04 -57.63 -66.43
N LEU A 1024 -17.86 -57.68 -67.49
CA LEU A 1024 -17.76 -56.80 -68.66
C LEU A 1024 -18.42 -55.43 -68.43
N ARG A 1025 -19.59 -55.39 -67.78
CA ARG A 1025 -20.37 -54.17 -67.52
C ARG A 1025 -19.74 -53.31 -66.43
N TYR A 1026 -20.05 -52.01 -66.45
CA TYR A 1026 -19.57 -51.03 -65.48
C TYR A 1026 -19.77 -51.48 -64.02
N GLU A 1027 -18.84 -51.09 -63.14
CA GLU A 1027 -18.93 -51.27 -61.68
C GLU A 1027 -20.21 -50.69 -61.09
N TYR A 1028 -20.65 -49.50 -61.53
CA TYR A 1028 -21.87 -48.86 -61.00
C TYR A 1028 -23.18 -49.60 -61.34
N VAL A 1029 -23.15 -50.53 -62.31
CA VAL A 1029 -24.33 -51.28 -62.77
C VAL A 1029 -24.54 -52.54 -61.94
N ASP A 1030 -23.53 -53.43 -61.93
CA ASP A 1030 -23.68 -54.77 -61.35
C ASP A 1030 -22.92 -54.97 -60.03
N GLY A 1031 -21.89 -54.16 -59.76
CA GLY A 1031 -21.00 -54.28 -58.60
C GLY A 1031 -20.19 -55.59 -58.58
N LEU A 1032 -18.87 -55.53 -58.84
CA LEU A 1032 -18.06 -56.73 -59.02
C LEU A 1032 -18.02 -57.63 -57.79
N GLN A 1033 -17.90 -57.05 -56.59
CA GLN A 1033 -17.86 -57.81 -55.35
C GLN A 1033 -19.17 -58.56 -55.08
N ALA A 1034 -20.31 -57.90 -55.34
CA ALA A 1034 -21.63 -58.49 -55.17
C ALA A 1034 -21.87 -59.60 -56.20
N ALA A 1035 -21.47 -59.37 -57.46
CA ALA A 1035 -21.58 -60.35 -58.52
C ALA A 1035 -20.77 -61.62 -58.24
N VAL A 1036 -19.53 -61.50 -57.76
CA VAL A 1036 -18.71 -62.67 -57.36
C VAL A 1036 -19.34 -63.42 -56.18
N ALA A 1037 -19.83 -62.70 -55.16
CA ALA A 1037 -20.50 -63.33 -54.02
C ALA A 1037 -21.82 -64.04 -54.41
N HIS A 1038 -22.55 -63.50 -55.40
CA HIS A 1038 -23.74 -64.15 -55.94
C HIS A 1038 -23.36 -65.41 -56.73
N PHE A 1039 -22.35 -65.29 -57.60
CA PHE A 1039 -21.80 -66.42 -58.33
C PHE A 1039 -21.38 -67.57 -57.41
N GLU A 1040 -20.64 -67.29 -56.33
CA GLU A 1040 -20.18 -68.35 -55.43
C GLU A 1040 -21.33 -69.07 -54.72
N ARG A 1041 -22.39 -68.34 -54.34
CA ARG A 1041 -23.60 -68.93 -53.75
C ARG A 1041 -24.32 -69.82 -54.73
N ASP A 1042 -24.59 -69.31 -55.93
CA ASP A 1042 -25.35 -70.02 -56.96
C ASP A 1042 -24.60 -71.24 -57.49
N ALA A 1043 -23.28 -71.11 -57.69
CA ALA A 1043 -22.39 -72.21 -58.01
C ALA A 1043 -22.39 -73.28 -56.91
N GLY A 1044 -22.32 -72.87 -55.64
CA GLY A 1044 -22.38 -73.78 -54.50
C GLY A 1044 -23.70 -74.56 -54.43
N THR A 1045 -24.84 -73.89 -54.65
CA THR A 1045 -26.16 -74.53 -54.71
C THR A 1045 -26.24 -75.52 -55.88
N LEU A 1046 -25.76 -75.14 -57.07
CA LEU A 1046 -25.75 -76.04 -58.22
C LEU A 1046 -24.89 -77.28 -57.97
N MET A 1047 -23.72 -77.13 -57.37
CA MET A 1047 -22.85 -78.26 -57.03
C MET A 1047 -23.49 -79.19 -56.00
N ALA A 1048 -24.22 -78.66 -55.02
CA ALA A 1048 -24.99 -79.46 -54.06
C ALA A 1048 -26.12 -80.25 -54.75
N ASP A 1049 -26.85 -79.61 -55.68
CA ASP A 1049 -27.91 -80.28 -56.46
C ASP A 1049 -27.36 -81.41 -57.34
N VAL A 1050 -26.20 -81.19 -57.98
CA VAL A 1050 -25.49 -82.20 -58.77
C VAL A 1050 -25.04 -83.38 -57.89
N ALA A 1051 -24.50 -83.10 -56.69
CA ALA A 1051 -24.08 -84.11 -55.74
C ALA A 1051 -25.26 -84.95 -55.20
N ASN A 1052 -26.40 -84.31 -54.90
CA ASN A 1052 -27.60 -84.97 -54.40
C ASN A 1052 -28.24 -85.92 -55.44
N ARG A 1053 -28.05 -85.67 -56.74
CA ARG A 1053 -28.56 -86.55 -57.80
C ARG A 1053 -27.65 -87.76 -58.09
N ALA A 1054 -26.36 -87.66 -57.79
CA ALA A 1054 -25.40 -88.74 -58.02
C ALA A 1054 -25.53 -89.92 -57.02
N ALA A 1055 -26.44 -89.83 -56.03
CA ALA A 1055 -26.73 -90.90 -55.07
C ALA A 1055 -27.94 -91.76 -55.53
N PRO A 1056 -27.84 -93.11 -55.59
CA PRO A 1056 -28.99 -93.99 -55.86
C PRO A 1056 -29.96 -94.03 -54.65
N PRO A 1057 -31.26 -94.35 -54.85
CA PRO A 1057 -32.24 -94.38 -53.76
C PRO A 1057 -31.94 -95.57 -52.84
N ALA A 1058 -31.68 -95.31 -51.56
CA ALA A 1058 -31.52 -96.37 -50.58
C ALA A 1058 -32.91 -96.95 -50.20
N PRO A 1059 -33.08 -98.28 -50.21
CA PRO A 1059 -34.31 -98.93 -49.74
C PRO A 1059 -34.49 -98.79 -48.22
N ALA A 1060 -35.74 -98.87 -47.77
CA ALA A 1060 -36.12 -98.79 -46.36
C ALA A 1060 -35.35 -99.82 -45.50
N PRO A 1061 -34.70 -99.40 -44.39
CA PRO A 1061 -34.11 -100.34 -43.44
C PRO A 1061 -35.10 -100.76 -42.35
N GLU A 1062 -35.15 -102.06 -42.11
CA GLU A 1062 -35.73 -102.75 -40.94
C GLU A 1062 -35.06 -102.30 -39.61
N PRO A 1063 -35.73 -102.52 -38.46
CA PRO A 1063 -35.27 -101.99 -37.19
C PRO A 1063 -34.26 -102.90 -36.44
N ILE A 1064 -33.36 -102.23 -35.70
CA ILE A 1064 -32.55 -102.66 -34.51
C ILE A 1064 -31.15 -103.22 -34.85
N PRO A 1065 -30.04 -102.91 -34.11
CA PRO A 1065 -29.94 -102.42 -32.72
C PRO A 1065 -29.06 -101.19 -32.43
N GLU A 1066 -29.28 -100.62 -31.24
CA GLU A 1066 -28.39 -99.72 -30.51
C GLU A 1066 -26.96 -100.30 -30.35
N PRO A 1067 -25.91 -99.50 -30.61
CA PRO A 1067 -24.62 -99.69 -29.96
C PRO A 1067 -24.62 -99.04 -28.57
N GLU A 1068 -24.14 -99.80 -27.60
CA GLU A 1068 -23.89 -99.39 -26.22
C GLU A 1068 -23.07 -98.08 -26.13
N PRO A 1069 -23.32 -97.23 -25.13
CA PRO A 1069 -22.56 -96.01 -24.92
C PRO A 1069 -21.15 -96.33 -24.43
N GLU A 1070 -20.12 -95.82 -25.13
CA GLU A 1070 -18.82 -95.65 -24.49
C GLU A 1070 -18.97 -94.69 -23.29
N PRO A 1071 -18.55 -95.10 -22.09
CA PRO A 1071 -18.74 -94.31 -20.90
C PRO A 1071 -17.72 -93.17 -20.86
N GLY A 1072 -18.21 -91.92 -20.97
CA GLY A 1072 -17.47 -90.77 -20.42
C GLY A 1072 -17.45 -89.46 -21.20
N MET A 1073 -18.02 -89.33 -22.40
CA MET A 1073 -18.09 -88.03 -23.10
C MET A 1073 -19.53 -87.67 -23.48
N LYS A 1074 -20.07 -86.63 -22.83
CA LYS A 1074 -21.39 -86.06 -23.16
C LYS A 1074 -21.37 -85.52 -24.59
N ALA A 1075 -22.41 -85.82 -25.38
CA ALA A 1075 -22.61 -85.23 -26.70
C ALA A 1075 -22.65 -83.69 -26.62
N ALA A 1076 -22.01 -83.01 -27.58
CA ALA A 1076 -21.95 -81.56 -27.62
C ALA A 1076 -23.36 -80.95 -27.75
N GLN A 1077 -23.74 -80.09 -26.80
CA GLN A 1077 -25.00 -79.36 -26.84
C GLN A 1077 -24.83 -78.11 -27.71
N ARG A 1078 -25.45 -78.08 -28.89
CA ARG A 1078 -25.43 -76.92 -29.79
C ARG A 1078 -26.68 -76.07 -29.59
N ILE A 1079 -26.51 -74.81 -29.17
CA ILE A 1079 -27.58 -73.82 -29.03
C ILE A 1079 -27.30 -72.69 -30.02
N GLU A 1080 -28.17 -72.51 -31.03
CA GLU A 1080 -28.04 -71.46 -32.03
C GLU A 1080 -29.31 -70.59 -32.07
N ARG A 1081 -29.16 -69.28 -31.88
CA ARG A 1081 -30.24 -68.28 -31.86
C ARG A 1081 -29.77 -67.04 -32.65
N THR A 1082 -30.62 -66.48 -33.52
CA THR A 1082 -30.26 -65.32 -34.36
C THR A 1082 -31.39 -64.27 -34.38
N ARG A 1083 -31.05 -63.01 -34.67
CA ARG A 1083 -31.97 -61.85 -34.72
C ARG A 1083 -32.75 -61.59 -33.42
N LEU A 1084 -32.08 -61.69 -32.28
CA LEU A 1084 -32.66 -61.37 -30.98
C LEU A 1084 -32.64 -59.85 -30.72
N ALA A 1085 -33.68 -59.33 -30.08
CA ALA A 1085 -33.66 -57.99 -29.50
C ALA A 1085 -32.70 -57.95 -28.29
N LYS A 1086 -32.23 -56.76 -27.89
CA LYS A 1086 -31.22 -56.59 -26.83
C LYS A 1086 -31.61 -57.29 -25.51
N SER A 1087 -32.88 -57.25 -25.10
CA SER A 1087 -33.37 -57.92 -23.89
C SER A 1087 -33.26 -59.45 -23.98
N ASP A 1088 -33.63 -60.01 -25.13
CA ASP A 1088 -33.71 -61.46 -25.34
C ASP A 1088 -32.32 -62.07 -25.57
N ALA A 1089 -31.41 -61.31 -26.16
CA ALA A 1089 -30.00 -61.66 -26.27
C ALA A 1089 -29.32 -61.72 -24.89
N LEU A 1090 -29.63 -60.77 -23.99
CA LEU A 1090 -29.11 -60.78 -22.62
C LEU A 1090 -29.66 -61.95 -21.80
N GLN A 1091 -30.93 -62.31 -21.98
CA GLN A 1091 -31.51 -63.48 -21.32
C GLN A 1091 -30.87 -64.79 -21.83
N ALA A 1092 -30.70 -64.95 -23.14
CA ALA A 1092 -30.07 -66.14 -23.72
C ALA A 1092 -28.61 -66.33 -23.25
N LEU A 1093 -27.86 -65.24 -23.05
CA LEU A 1093 -26.52 -65.28 -22.48
C LEU A 1093 -26.52 -65.67 -20.99
N SER A 1094 -27.53 -65.22 -20.23
CA SER A 1094 -27.71 -65.62 -18.82
C SER A 1094 -28.04 -67.11 -18.69
N ASP A 1095 -28.89 -67.64 -19.56
CA ASP A 1095 -29.27 -69.06 -19.56
C ASP A 1095 -28.07 -69.94 -19.95
N ALA A 1096 -27.28 -69.52 -20.95
CA ALA A 1096 -26.03 -70.22 -21.33
C ALA A 1096 -25.00 -70.22 -20.20
N ARG A 1097 -24.88 -69.11 -19.45
CA ARG A 1097 -24.03 -69.00 -18.27
C ARG A 1097 -24.45 -69.98 -17.17
N HIS A 1098 -25.74 -70.06 -16.84
CA HIS A 1098 -26.24 -71.03 -15.86
C HIS A 1098 -25.98 -72.49 -16.28
N LEU A 1099 -26.00 -72.77 -17.58
CA LEU A 1099 -25.74 -74.09 -18.14
C LEU A 1099 -24.25 -74.47 -18.04
N LEU A 1100 -23.35 -73.50 -18.21
CA LEU A 1100 -21.90 -73.69 -18.05
C LEU A 1100 -21.48 -73.86 -16.59
N GLU A 1101 -22.10 -73.12 -15.67
CA GLU A 1101 -21.80 -73.20 -14.22
C GLU A 1101 -22.16 -74.57 -13.62
N GLY A 1102 -23.04 -75.35 -14.27
CA GLY A 1102 -23.41 -76.73 -13.87
C GLY A 1102 -22.57 -77.85 -14.51
N LEU A 1103 -21.59 -77.53 -15.35
CA LEU A 1103 -20.73 -78.48 -16.05
C LEU A 1103 -19.28 -78.43 -15.51
N GLY A 1104 -18.58 -79.57 -15.51
CA GLY A 1104 -17.17 -79.66 -15.10
C GLY A 1104 -16.20 -79.07 -16.14
N ALA A 1105 -15.02 -79.68 -16.33
CA ALA A 1105 -14.09 -79.23 -17.37
C ALA A 1105 -14.66 -79.50 -18.79
N VAL A 1106 -15.05 -78.44 -19.50
CA VAL A 1106 -15.55 -78.47 -20.88
C VAL A 1106 -14.85 -77.42 -21.76
N SER A 1107 -14.67 -77.73 -23.04
CA SER A 1107 -14.25 -76.79 -24.08
C SER A 1107 -15.49 -76.16 -24.73
N VAL A 1108 -15.51 -74.84 -24.89
CA VAL A 1108 -16.68 -74.09 -25.37
C VAL A 1108 -16.26 -73.14 -26.50
N ASP A 1109 -16.88 -73.28 -27.67
CA ASP A 1109 -16.71 -72.34 -28.78
C ASP A 1109 -17.92 -71.38 -28.84
N ILE A 1110 -17.66 -70.08 -28.75
CA ILE A 1110 -18.71 -69.03 -28.75
C ILE A 1110 -18.45 -68.04 -29.88
N GLN A 1111 -19.47 -67.74 -30.68
CA GLN A 1111 -19.48 -66.67 -31.66
C GLN A 1111 -20.62 -65.69 -31.37
N ILE A 1112 -20.29 -64.43 -31.02
CA ILE A 1112 -21.27 -63.36 -30.82
C ILE A 1112 -21.06 -62.30 -31.89
N VAL A 1113 -22.11 -61.98 -32.64
CA VAL A 1113 -22.10 -60.93 -33.67
C VAL A 1113 -23.12 -59.86 -33.27
N ILE A 1114 -22.62 -58.73 -32.80
CA ILE A 1114 -23.42 -57.52 -32.54
C ILE A 1114 -23.28 -56.62 -33.76
N ARG A 1115 -24.41 -56.13 -34.28
CA ARG A 1115 -24.45 -55.11 -35.33
C ARG A 1115 -25.24 -53.95 -34.78
N GLU A 1116 -24.70 -52.74 -34.86
CA GLU A 1116 -25.53 -51.54 -34.73
C GLU A 1116 -26.54 -51.53 -35.89
N GLN A 1117 -27.80 -51.25 -35.58
CA GLN A 1117 -28.76 -50.91 -36.64
C GLN A 1117 -28.43 -49.50 -37.12
N GLU A 1118 -28.29 -49.32 -38.43
CA GLU A 1118 -28.52 -48.01 -39.07
C GLU A 1118 -29.96 -47.56 -38.84
#